data_AF-A0A968WD95-F1
#
_entry.id   AF-A0A968WD95-F1
#
_cell.length_a   1.000
_cell.length_b   1.000
_cell.length_c   1.000
_cell.angle_alpha   90.00
_cell.angle_beta   90.00
_cell.angle_gamma   90.00
#
_symmetry.space_group_name_H-M   'P 1'
#
loop_
_entity.id
_entity.type
_entity.pdbx_description
1 polymer ?
#
loop_
_entity_poly.entity_id
_entity_poly.type
_entity_poly.pdbx_seq_one_letter_code
_entity_poly.pdbx_strand_id
1 'polypeptide(L)'
;MGDKLNNYDFLILPKLKNDSDVRPSDKIGKWDAQPPKAFQDVASSLDYKSPGRVKSVSSVPTMWARPMSMEMALHNKAYPIREQMIEQWRGMLAAIALAEVRRLPLTAKLVDLDELRHKEAFARSLYELLPDPVYTLYTLDGKNPWQDIYVFSWDENPVGITTPSTLVVSSEEGKWVGLPWWNRGDCRLESPNNYLNASEKALLWRWLDNLRNELHNHRGEPEAIDMIGGLLNEFRDSLGTYKEQQLSLTTNPQFFGVQINKGVLSAINSPVKAQPKASCVRLVPSPDKEKAIKEKAIPELLIIDPEIAKAWGELPQNIWIYEDQTLAALNIDDLRTGQIIWRNVEWKESKDLFLPELTFIDLPDALPGTVFPNGTQINFNGQEVTALIPLNPILLKYLNPEDLIKKVQFQSINGGDGAVVRVILDLPLSGVTNNDKQPQNYRIYKDYPLKEENSLHEVPVLEVWPYFRVEGWKEYYAFYYDGEFGEETFQVSLPDAQEPHFLQDGLGFFQIARLEEFPSYIICQDSTSNIVGLILLKTAEKIQPMGTWRVGIDFGTSFTNVYINRNGTVEPLPLQNLHLKVTDIQADIRNPVLFEYFIPESFIPAEKPLPLSSILTKRGSGSGIRLGRERPIYDGRIYIPDFSRFRSKEDWIETNLKWGNLILNRLFLKHLALHITALAAKKGVSQINWSLSYPSSFSNNDKTRYAQTWQDLTAELQAKTGIRHFSPELDNLENFRTESLAFAQYFADQEDYNLVNATCIDLGGGTS
;
A
#
# COMPACT_ATOMS: atom_id res chain seq x y z
N MET A 1 13.13 -38.64 -67.46
CA MET A 1 11.71 -39.04 -67.33
C MET A 1 11.30 -38.65 -65.93
N GLY A 2 10.79 -37.45 -65.66
CA GLY A 2 9.49 -36.90 -66.09
C GLY A 2 8.66 -36.84 -64.79
N ASP A 3 8.15 -35.72 -64.28
CA ASP A 3 7.81 -34.44 -64.88
C ASP A 3 8.07 -33.30 -63.89
N LYS A 4 8.85 -32.30 -64.33
CA LYS A 4 8.73 -30.93 -63.87
C LYS A 4 7.55 -30.33 -64.63
N LEU A 5 6.36 -30.32 -64.03
CA LEU A 5 5.26 -29.51 -64.55
C LEU A 5 5.34 -28.11 -63.93
N ASN A 6 5.64 -27.16 -64.81
CA ASN A 6 5.60 -25.72 -64.58
C ASN A 6 4.25 -25.32 -63.97
N ASN A 7 4.27 -24.65 -62.81
CA ASN A 7 3.18 -23.78 -62.40
C ASN A 7 3.23 -22.54 -63.33
N TYR A 8 2.54 -22.63 -64.46
CA TYR A 8 2.11 -21.43 -65.18
C TYR A 8 0.91 -20.87 -64.44
N ASP A 9 1.07 -19.68 -63.85
CA ASP A 9 -0.04 -18.85 -63.43
C ASP A 9 -0.85 -18.46 -64.68
N PHE A 10 -1.92 -19.18 -64.96
CA PHE A 10 -2.90 -18.74 -65.95
C PHE A 10 -3.80 -17.67 -65.31
N LEU A 11 -3.64 -16.42 -65.74
CA LEU A 11 -4.66 -15.38 -65.60
C LEU A 11 -5.88 -15.78 -66.45
N ILE A 12 -6.75 -16.62 -65.90
CA ILE A 12 -8.06 -16.90 -66.48
C ILE A 12 -8.97 -15.75 -66.03
N LEU A 13 -9.46 -14.96 -66.98
CA LEU A 13 -10.49 -13.95 -66.72
C LEU A 13 -11.65 -14.59 -65.93
N PRO A 14 -12.25 -13.89 -64.95
CA PRO A 14 -13.36 -14.43 -64.17
C PRO A 14 -14.45 -14.99 -65.10
N LYS A 15 -15.05 -16.13 -64.75
CA LYS A 15 -16.17 -16.69 -65.53
C LYS A 15 -17.34 -15.71 -65.53
N LEU A 16 -18.31 -15.83 -66.42
CA LEU A 16 -19.54 -15.06 -66.29
C LEU A 16 -20.47 -15.74 -65.27
N LYS A 17 -21.21 -14.96 -64.47
CA LYS A 17 -22.28 -15.45 -63.60
C LYS A 17 -23.38 -16.11 -64.43
N ASN A 18 -24.14 -17.02 -63.82
CA ASN A 18 -25.23 -17.72 -64.50
C ASN A 18 -26.36 -16.79 -64.96
N ASP A 19 -26.52 -15.63 -64.33
CA ASP A 19 -27.49 -14.57 -64.62
C ASP A 19 -26.84 -13.37 -65.35
N SER A 20 -25.77 -13.62 -66.10
CA SER A 20 -25.00 -12.62 -66.85
C SER A 20 -25.84 -11.81 -67.85
N ASP A 21 -25.73 -10.48 -67.75
CA ASP A 21 -26.26 -9.51 -68.71
C ASP A 21 -25.45 -9.45 -70.01
N VAL A 22 -24.25 -10.06 -70.02
CA VAL A 22 -23.39 -10.18 -71.20
C VAL A 22 -23.63 -11.50 -71.91
N ARG A 23 -23.86 -11.43 -73.23
CA ARG A 23 -23.95 -12.61 -74.10
C ARG A 23 -22.67 -12.73 -74.93
N PRO A 24 -22.10 -13.94 -75.07
CA PRO A 24 -20.97 -14.15 -75.97
C PRO A 24 -21.37 -13.83 -77.41
N SER A 25 -20.46 -13.24 -78.19
CA SER A 25 -20.67 -12.98 -79.62
C SER A 25 -20.85 -14.30 -80.38
N ASP A 26 -21.70 -14.27 -81.41
CA ASP A 26 -22.03 -15.45 -82.24
C ASP A 26 -20.82 -16.02 -82.99
N LYS A 27 -19.70 -15.27 -83.07
CA LYS A 27 -18.44 -15.70 -83.68
C LYS A 27 -17.22 -15.29 -82.86
N ILE A 28 -16.33 -16.25 -82.64
CA ILE A 28 -15.02 -16.04 -82.00
C ILE A 28 -14.19 -15.08 -82.85
N GLY A 29 -13.61 -14.05 -82.22
CA GLY A 29 -12.73 -13.07 -82.86
C GLY A 29 -13.43 -11.90 -83.56
N LYS A 30 -14.75 -11.76 -83.43
CA LYS A 30 -15.50 -10.62 -83.95
C LYS A 30 -15.54 -9.47 -82.94
N TRP A 31 -15.19 -8.26 -83.39
CA TRP A 31 -15.37 -7.04 -82.61
C TRP A 31 -16.75 -6.45 -82.90
N ASP A 32 -17.62 -6.44 -81.90
CA ASP A 32 -18.95 -5.82 -81.99
C ASP A 32 -18.92 -4.49 -81.22
N ALA A 33 -19.43 -3.42 -81.84
CA ALA A 33 -19.57 -2.12 -81.17
C ALA A 33 -20.66 -2.22 -80.09
N GLN A 34 -20.32 -1.88 -78.85
CA GLN A 34 -21.21 -1.96 -77.70
C GLN A 34 -21.54 -0.57 -77.14
N PRO A 35 -22.77 -0.35 -76.63
CA PRO A 35 -23.13 0.89 -75.95
C PRO A 35 -22.34 1.04 -74.64
N PRO A 36 -22.18 2.26 -74.09
CA PRO A 36 -21.43 2.50 -72.85
C PRO A 36 -21.87 1.63 -71.66
N LYS A 37 -23.16 1.27 -71.60
CA LYS A 37 -23.72 0.37 -70.58
C LYS A 37 -23.03 -1.01 -70.56
N ALA A 38 -22.51 -1.48 -71.70
CA ALA A 38 -21.91 -2.81 -71.80
C ALA A 38 -20.70 -3.01 -70.88
N PHE A 39 -19.96 -1.94 -70.53
CA PHE A 39 -18.89 -2.05 -69.52
C PHE A 39 -19.43 -2.38 -68.13
N GLN A 40 -20.59 -1.82 -67.79
CA GLN A 40 -21.30 -2.06 -66.53
C GLN A 40 -21.95 -3.44 -66.53
N ASP A 41 -22.49 -3.86 -67.67
CA ASP A 41 -23.03 -5.21 -67.86
C ASP A 41 -21.90 -6.26 -67.74
N VAL A 42 -20.71 -6.02 -68.31
CA VAL A 42 -19.53 -6.88 -68.12
C VAL A 42 -19.10 -6.92 -66.65
N ALA A 43 -18.93 -5.77 -66.01
CA ALA A 43 -18.48 -5.70 -64.62
C ALA A 43 -19.44 -6.41 -63.65
N SER A 44 -20.75 -6.26 -63.85
CA SER A 44 -21.78 -6.91 -63.03
C SER A 44 -21.92 -8.41 -63.31
N SER A 45 -21.54 -8.85 -64.51
CA SER A 45 -21.67 -10.24 -64.96
C SER A 45 -20.47 -11.14 -64.64
N LEU A 46 -19.36 -10.63 -64.08
CA LEU A 46 -18.19 -11.46 -63.73
C LEU A 46 -18.37 -12.26 -62.42
N ASP A 47 -18.07 -13.55 -62.46
CA ASP A 47 -18.00 -14.51 -61.35
C ASP A 47 -16.56 -14.65 -60.87
N TYR A 48 -16.29 -14.06 -59.71
CA TYR A 48 -14.97 -13.96 -59.10
C TYR A 48 -14.55 -15.23 -58.31
N LYS A 49 -15.33 -16.32 -58.35
CA LYS A 49 -14.95 -17.61 -57.74
C LYS A 49 -14.00 -18.43 -58.64
N SER A 50 -12.80 -17.91 -58.94
CA SER A 50 -11.74 -18.67 -59.61
C SER A 50 -10.90 -19.50 -58.61
N PRO A 51 -10.42 -20.71 -58.98
CA PRO A 51 -9.64 -21.57 -58.09
C PRO A 51 -8.17 -21.11 -58.05
N GLY A 52 -7.85 -20.24 -57.09
CA GLY A 52 -6.51 -19.77 -56.78
C GLY A 52 -6.47 -19.15 -55.38
N ARG A 53 -5.28 -19.03 -54.76
CA ARG A 53 -5.13 -18.37 -53.44
C ARG A 53 -5.66 -16.93 -53.53
N VAL A 54 -6.82 -16.69 -52.92
CA VAL A 54 -7.45 -15.37 -52.83
C VAL A 54 -6.69 -14.54 -51.80
N LYS A 55 -5.55 -13.97 -52.20
CA LYS A 55 -4.79 -13.03 -51.36
C LYS A 55 -5.09 -11.56 -51.65
N SER A 56 -5.61 -11.24 -52.83
CA SER A 56 -6.15 -9.90 -53.12
C SER A 56 -7.06 -9.97 -54.34
N VAL A 57 -8.18 -9.24 -54.30
CA VAL A 57 -8.94 -8.97 -55.52
C VAL A 57 -8.09 -8.00 -56.34
N SER A 58 -7.45 -8.48 -57.39
CA SER A 58 -6.63 -7.64 -58.29
C SER A 58 -7.55 -6.75 -59.13
N SER A 59 -7.90 -5.58 -58.62
CA SER A 59 -8.56 -4.51 -59.37
C SER A 59 -7.62 -3.30 -59.47
N VAL A 60 -7.80 -2.49 -60.53
CA VAL A 60 -6.97 -1.31 -60.86
C VAL A 60 -6.64 -0.49 -59.60
N PRO A 61 -5.36 -0.12 -59.37
CA PRO A 61 -4.96 0.63 -58.18
C PRO A 61 -5.66 1.99 -58.18
N THR A 62 -6.74 2.09 -57.41
CA THR A 62 -7.37 3.35 -57.01
C THR A 62 -7.04 3.59 -55.56
N MET A 63 -6.79 4.85 -55.21
CA MET A 63 -6.50 5.25 -53.84
C MET A 63 -7.66 4.94 -52.87
N TRP A 64 -8.87 4.71 -53.42
CA TRP A 64 -10.08 4.31 -52.69
C TRP A 64 -10.33 2.80 -52.69
N ALA A 65 -9.41 1.98 -53.20
CA ALA A 65 -9.65 0.56 -53.45
C ALA A 65 -10.08 -0.20 -52.19
N ARG A 66 -9.41 0.04 -51.06
CA ARG A 66 -9.71 -0.63 -49.79
C ARG A 66 -11.09 -0.22 -49.24
N PRO A 67 -11.43 1.08 -49.11
CA PRO A 67 -12.78 1.53 -48.77
C PRO A 67 -13.88 0.97 -49.67
N MET A 68 -13.68 1.03 -50.99
CA MET A 68 -14.67 0.51 -51.94
C MET A 68 -14.80 -1.01 -51.87
N SER A 69 -13.70 -1.74 -51.62
CA SER A 69 -13.77 -3.19 -51.42
C SER A 69 -14.55 -3.57 -50.16
N MET A 70 -14.39 -2.79 -49.08
CA MET A 70 -15.19 -2.97 -47.86
C MET A 70 -16.66 -2.64 -48.13
N GLU A 71 -16.96 -1.53 -48.80
CA GLU A 71 -18.33 -1.18 -49.21
C GLU A 71 -18.99 -2.31 -50.02
N MET A 72 -18.31 -2.81 -51.06
CA MET A 72 -18.79 -3.94 -51.85
C MET A 72 -19.01 -5.18 -50.98
N ALA A 73 -18.10 -5.50 -50.07
CA ALA A 73 -18.21 -6.68 -49.22
C ALA A 73 -19.37 -6.59 -48.22
N LEU A 74 -19.65 -5.40 -47.68
CA LEU A 74 -20.72 -5.20 -46.70
C LEU A 74 -22.10 -5.11 -47.37
N HIS A 75 -22.20 -4.52 -48.58
CA HIS A 75 -23.46 -4.34 -49.31
C HIS A 75 -23.82 -5.49 -50.27
N ASN A 76 -22.83 -6.26 -50.75
CA ASN A 76 -23.06 -7.40 -51.65
C ASN A 76 -22.87 -8.75 -50.94
N LYS A 77 -23.97 -9.45 -50.69
CA LYS A 77 -23.97 -10.77 -50.04
C LYS A 77 -23.20 -11.85 -50.80
N ALA A 78 -22.98 -11.70 -52.11
CA ALA A 78 -22.26 -12.65 -52.94
C ALA A 78 -20.74 -12.35 -53.07
N TYR A 79 -20.23 -11.32 -52.37
CA TYR A 79 -18.83 -10.91 -52.49
C TYR A 79 -17.86 -11.99 -51.94
N PRO A 80 -16.81 -12.40 -52.69
CA PRO A 80 -15.99 -13.58 -52.36
C PRO A 80 -15.32 -13.60 -50.98
N ILE A 81 -14.94 -12.42 -50.46
CA ILE A 81 -14.25 -12.28 -49.16
C ILE A 81 -15.11 -11.56 -48.12
N ARG A 82 -16.44 -11.60 -48.30
CA ARG A 82 -17.42 -10.92 -47.43
C ARG A 82 -17.21 -11.22 -45.95
N GLU A 83 -17.17 -12.50 -45.55
CA GLU A 83 -17.05 -12.88 -44.14
C GLU A 83 -15.79 -12.29 -43.49
N GLN A 84 -14.65 -12.35 -44.19
CA GLN A 84 -13.37 -11.81 -43.70
C GLN A 84 -13.41 -10.28 -43.54
N MET A 85 -14.17 -9.59 -44.38
CA MET A 85 -14.34 -8.14 -44.30
C MET A 85 -15.28 -7.75 -43.15
N ILE A 86 -16.34 -8.53 -42.90
CA ILE A 86 -17.22 -8.33 -41.74
C ILE A 86 -16.44 -8.51 -40.43
N GLU A 87 -15.62 -9.55 -40.32
CA GLU A 87 -14.80 -9.79 -39.11
C GLU A 87 -13.88 -8.61 -38.82
N GLN A 88 -13.20 -8.09 -39.84
CA GLN A 88 -12.32 -6.92 -39.69
C GLN A 88 -13.08 -5.65 -39.32
N TRP A 89 -14.25 -5.44 -39.94
CA TRP A 89 -15.14 -4.33 -39.62
C TRP A 89 -15.63 -4.38 -38.17
N ARG A 90 -16.06 -5.56 -37.68
CA ARG A 90 -16.43 -5.79 -36.28
C ARG A 90 -15.25 -5.54 -35.33
N GLY A 91 -14.06 -6.03 -35.69
CA GLY A 91 -12.84 -5.83 -34.92
C GLY A 91 -12.48 -4.34 -34.76
N MET A 92 -12.61 -3.55 -35.82
CA MET A 92 -12.33 -2.10 -35.77
C MET A 92 -13.39 -1.34 -34.97
N LEU A 93 -14.69 -1.66 -35.15
CA LEU A 93 -15.76 -1.06 -34.35
C LEU A 93 -15.57 -1.32 -32.86
N ALA A 94 -15.20 -2.55 -32.48
CA ALA A 94 -14.95 -2.88 -31.08
C ALA A 94 -13.72 -2.17 -30.51
N ALA A 95 -12.67 -1.98 -31.30
CA ALA A 95 -11.50 -1.21 -30.87
C ALA A 95 -11.88 0.25 -30.59
N ILE A 96 -12.70 0.87 -31.43
CA ILE A 96 -13.20 2.24 -31.20
C ILE A 96 -14.10 2.28 -29.97
N ALA A 97 -15.08 1.39 -29.88
CA ALA A 97 -16.04 1.36 -28.79
C ALA A 97 -15.38 1.15 -27.42
N LEU A 98 -14.41 0.24 -27.33
CA LEU A 98 -13.74 -0.12 -26.09
C LEU A 98 -12.46 0.69 -25.82
N ALA A 99 -12.17 1.71 -26.63
CA ALA A 99 -10.91 2.45 -26.56
C ALA A 99 -10.63 3.03 -25.16
N GLU A 100 -11.65 3.55 -24.47
CA GLU A 100 -11.51 4.06 -23.09
C GLU A 100 -11.36 2.91 -22.08
N VAL A 101 -12.25 1.91 -22.12
CA VAL A 101 -12.24 0.76 -21.18
C VAL A 101 -10.92 0.00 -21.22
N ARG A 102 -10.34 -0.16 -22.41
CA ARG A 102 -9.09 -0.88 -22.65
C ARG A 102 -7.87 0.01 -22.75
N ARG A 103 -8.04 1.34 -22.67
CA ARG A 103 -7.01 2.36 -22.94
C ARG A 103 -6.20 2.09 -24.19
N LEU A 104 -6.90 1.79 -25.28
CA LEU A 104 -6.24 1.54 -26.56
C LEU A 104 -5.57 2.84 -27.04
N PRO A 105 -4.33 2.81 -27.58
CA PRO A 105 -3.61 3.98 -28.07
C PRO A 105 -4.14 4.44 -29.44
N LEU A 106 -5.46 4.54 -29.55
CA LEU A 106 -6.17 4.91 -30.75
C LEU A 106 -6.36 6.42 -30.77
N THR A 107 -5.89 7.06 -31.84
CA THR A 107 -6.06 8.51 -32.10
C THR A 107 -6.66 8.70 -33.48
N ALA A 108 -7.20 9.88 -33.76
CA ALA A 108 -7.78 10.23 -35.03
C ALA A 108 -7.27 11.60 -35.52
N LYS A 109 -7.21 11.79 -36.83
CA LYS A 109 -6.95 13.09 -37.48
C LYS A 109 -7.98 13.31 -38.59
N LEU A 110 -8.51 14.53 -38.68
CA LEU A 110 -9.38 14.93 -39.79
C LEU A 110 -8.53 15.27 -41.02
N VAL A 111 -8.88 14.67 -42.15
CA VAL A 111 -8.38 14.97 -43.48
C VAL A 111 -9.55 15.58 -44.26
N ASP A 112 -9.55 16.91 -44.39
CA ASP A 112 -10.50 17.64 -45.24
C ASP A 112 -9.90 17.81 -46.64
N LEU A 113 -10.38 16.99 -47.58
CA LEU A 113 -9.86 16.98 -48.95
C LEU A 113 -10.21 18.25 -49.74
N ASP A 114 -11.29 18.95 -49.40
CA ASP A 114 -11.66 20.20 -50.07
C ASP A 114 -10.66 21.33 -49.76
N GLU A 115 -10.15 21.34 -48.53
CA GLU A 115 -9.08 22.26 -48.13
C GLU A 115 -7.71 21.81 -48.69
N LEU A 116 -7.38 20.52 -48.54
CA LEU A 116 -6.05 19.99 -48.85
C LEU A 116 -5.77 19.89 -50.36
N ARG A 117 -6.79 19.76 -51.22
CA ARG A 117 -6.60 19.68 -52.69
C ARG A 117 -5.85 20.89 -53.28
N HIS A 118 -5.89 22.04 -52.58
CA HIS A 118 -5.20 23.26 -53.00
C HIS A 118 -3.76 23.34 -52.51
N LYS A 119 -3.37 22.48 -51.57
CA LYS A 119 -2.06 22.50 -50.90
C LYS A 119 -1.19 21.29 -51.26
N GLU A 120 -1.79 20.12 -51.50
CA GLU A 120 -1.07 18.87 -51.73
C GLU A 120 -1.55 18.14 -52.98
N ALA A 121 -0.62 17.74 -53.84
CA ALA A 121 -0.92 17.04 -55.09
C ALA A 121 -1.62 15.69 -54.86
N PHE A 122 -1.27 14.98 -53.78
CA PHE A 122 -1.89 13.72 -53.42
C PHE A 122 -3.36 13.88 -52.98
N ALA A 123 -3.64 14.88 -52.13
CA ALA A 123 -4.99 15.22 -51.72
C ALA A 123 -5.85 15.67 -52.91
N ARG A 124 -5.25 16.38 -53.87
CA ARG A 124 -5.93 16.75 -55.12
C ARG A 124 -6.35 15.52 -55.93
N SER A 125 -5.47 14.53 -56.08
CA SER A 125 -5.81 13.27 -56.77
C SER A 125 -6.91 12.50 -56.04
N LEU A 126 -6.89 12.47 -54.70
CA LEU A 126 -7.97 11.87 -53.91
C LEU A 126 -9.31 12.57 -54.13
N TYR A 127 -9.29 13.91 -54.18
CA TYR A 127 -10.47 14.73 -54.42
C TYR A 127 -11.04 14.56 -55.83
N GLU A 128 -10.19 14.53 -56.86
CA GLU A 128 -10.62 14.34 -58.26
C GLU A 128 -11.20 12.94 -58.52
N LEU A 129 -10.85 11.96 -57.68
CA LEU A 129 -11.29 10.57 -57.77
C LEU A 129 -12.29 10.17 -56.67
N LEU A 130 -12.98 11.13 -56.05
CA LEU A 130 -13.95 10.85 -54.99
C LEU A 130 -14.98 9.80 -55.44
N PRO A 131 -15.32 8.82 -54.58
CA PRO A 131 -16.41 7.91 -54.87
C PRO A 131 -17.77 8.62 -54.99
N ASP A 132 -18.63 8.05 -55.82
CA ASP A 132 -20.04 8.47 -55.89
C ASP A 132 -20.74 8.08 -54.57
N PRO A 133 -21.53 8.98 -53.96
CA PRO A 133 -22.17 8.73 -52.68
C PRO A 133 -23.45 7.86 -52.83
N VAL A 134 -23.33 6.69 -53.47
CA VAL A 134 -24.46 5.80 -53.77
C VAL A 134 -24.97 5.09 -52.51
N TYR A 135 -24.06 4.56 -51.69
CA TYR A 135 -24.39 3.82 -50.45
C TYR A 135 -24.13 4.65 -49.18
N THR A 136 -24.39 5.96 -49.21
CA THR A 136 -24.04 6.86 -48.09
C THR A 136 -24.98 6.73 -46.89
N LEU A 137 -24.43 6.65 -45.69
CA LEU A 137 -25.17 6.59 -44.42
C LEU A 137 -25.57 7.98 -43.91
N TYR A 138 -25.00 9.04 -44.48
CA TYR A 138 -25.33 10.42 -44.14
C TYR A 138 -25.07 11.37 -45.31
N THR A 139 -25.67 12.56 -45.25
CA THR A 139 -25.38 13.66 -46.18
C THR A 139 -24.70 14.82 -45.47
N LEU A 140 -23.90 15.60 -46.21
CA LEU A 140 -23.36 16.88 -45.76
C LEU A 140 -23.90 17.99 -46.66
N ASP A 141 -24.28 19.13 -46.07
CA ASP A 141 -24.88 20.23 -46.83
C ASP A 141 -23.89 20.77 -47.87
N GLY A 142 -24.24 20.61 -49.15
CA GLY A 142 -23.43 21.10 -50.27
C GLY A 142 -22.07 20.43 -50.45
N LYS A 143 -21.79 19.31 -49.76
CA LYS A 143 -20.49 18.64 -49.73
C LYS A 143 -20.63 17.14 -49.98
N ASN A 144 -19.75 16.55 -50.81
CA ASN A 144 -19.69 15.08 -50.92
C ASN A 144 -19.16 14.52 -49.57
N PRO A 145 -19.88 13.61 -48.89
CA PRO A 145 -19.46 13.03 -47.61
C PRO A 145 -18.07 12.39 -47.61
N TRP A 146 -17.57 11.92 -48.77
CA TRP A 146 -16.23 11.36 -48.93
C TRP A 146 -15.09 12.39 -48.84
N GLN A 147 -15.41 13.69 -48.81
CA GLN A 147 -14.40 14.76 -48.68
C GLN A 147 -13.84 14.88 -47.25
N ASP A 148 -14.61 14.47 -46.23
CA ASP A 148 -14.22 14.56 -44.82
C ASP A 148 -13.92 13.16 -44.27
N ILE A 149 -12.65 12.86 -44.03
CA ILE A 149 -12.23 11.53 -43.55
C ILE A 149 -11.43 11.67 -42.28
N TYR A 150 -11.77 10.84 -41.29
CA TYR A 150 -10.95 10.68 -40.10
C TYR A 150 -10.02 9.49 -40.29
N VAL A 151 -8.72 9.71 -40.18
CA VAL A 151 -7.70 8.66 -40.20
C VAL A 151 -7.41 8.26 -38.76
N PHE A 152 -7.66 7.00 -38.43
CA PHE A 152 -7.31 6.42 -37.14
C PHE A 152 -5.87 5.93 -37.14
N SER A 153 -5.13 6.24 -36.09
CA SER A 153 -3.76 5.78 -35.85
C SER A 153 -3.65 5.01 -34.55
N TRP A 154 -2.80 3.97 -34.54
CA TRP A 154 -2.38 3.21 -33.37
C TRP A 154 -0.89 3.45 -33.15
N ASP A 155 -0.51 4.05 -32.02
CA ASP A 155 0.87 4.49 -31.77
C ASP A 155 1.44 5.24 -32.98
N GLU A 156 0.72 6.28 -33.43
CA GLU A 156 1.02 7.11 -34.61
C GLU A 156 0.94 6.43 -35.99
N ASN A 157 0.83 5.10 -36.06
CA ASN A 157 0.73 4.37 -37.32
C ASN A 157 -0.72 4.31 -37.82
N PRO A 158 -1.03 4.69 -39.07
CA PRO A 158 -2.40 4.60 -39.60
C PRO A 158 -2.92 3.16 -39.62
N VAL A 159 -4.07 2.93 -39.00
CA VAL A 159 -4.68 1.59 -38.86
C VAL A 159 -6.07 1.49 -39.48
N GLY A 160 -6.69 2.61 -39.84
CA GLY A 160 -7.96 2.62 -40.56
C GLY A 160 -8.47 4.03 -40.82
N ILE A 161 -9.59 4.14 -41.51
CA ILE A 161 -10.25 5.41 -41.79
C ILE A 161 -11.75 5.31 -41.56
N THR A 162 -12.42 6.44 -41.38
CA THR A 162 -13.89 6.51 -41.48
C THR A 162 -14.33 6.58 -42.94
N THR A 163 -15.53 6.08 -43.23
CA THR A 163 -16.15 6.23 -44.55
C THR A 163 -17.64 6.50 -44.42
N PRO A 164 -18.24 7.22 -45.39
CA PRO A 164 -19.66 7.51 -45.34
C PRO A 164 -20.56 6.30 -45.61
N SER A 165 -20.05 5.21 -46.19
CA SER A 165 -20.87 4.04 -46.56
C SER A 165 -20.75 2.83 -45.64
N THR A 166 -19.70 2.76 -44.82
CA THR A 166 -19.45 1.62 -43.92
C THR A 166 -19.10 2.03 -42.49
N LEU A 167 -19.17 3.32 -42.15
CA LEU A 167 -18.68 3.95 -40.92
C LEU A 167 -17.15 3.94 -40.81
N VAL A 168 -16.54 2.76 -40.88
CA VAL A 168 -15.09 2.56 -40.68
C VAL A 168 -14.53 1.46 -41.57
N VAL A 169 -13.26 1.60 -41.95
CA VAL A 169 -12.51 0.64 -42.76
C VAL A 169 -11.13 0.45 -42.17
N SER A 170 -10.76 -0.80 -41.89
CA SER A 170 -9.41 -1.15 -41.44
C SER A 170 -8.40 -1.09 -42.58
N SER A 171 -7.18 -0.66 -42.26
CA SER A 171 -6.02 -0.77 -43.13
C SER A 171 -5.63 -2.23 -43.34
N GLU A 172 -5.21 -2.58 -44.56
CA GLU A 172 -4.75 -3.94 -44.91
C GLU A 172 -3.44 -4.31 -44.21
N GLU A 173 -2.58 -3.32 -43.95
CA GLU A 173 -1.29 -3.49 -43.26
C GLU A 173 -1.26 -2.79 -41.89
N GLY A 174 -2.44 -2.51 -41.31
CA GLY A 174 -2.54 -1.82 -40.01
C GLY A 174 -1.86 -2.63 -38.91
N LYS A 175 -1.00 -2.00 -38.09
CA LYS A 175 -0.31 -2.68 -36.98
C LYS A 175 -1.03 -2.40 -35.66
N TRP A 176 -1.76 -3.38 -35.16
CA TRP A 176 -2.54 -3.30 -33.91
C TRP A 176 -1.80 -3.98 -32.76
N VAL A 177 -0.65 -3.43 -32.37
CA VAL A 177 0.21 -4.05 -31.35
C VAL A 177 -0.52 -4.09 -30.00
N GLY A 178 -0.64 -5.28 -29.42
CA GLY A 178 -1.27 -5.48 -28.10
C GLY A 178 -2.79 -5.70 -28.14
N LEU A 179 -3.45 -5.55 -29.30
CA LEU A 179 -4.87 -5.84 -29.44
C LEU A 179 -5.12 -7.37 -29.50
N PRO A 180 -5.96 -7.96 -28.62
CA PRO A 180 -6.13 -9.41 -28.55
C PRO A 180 -6.68 -10.06 -29.83
N TRP A 181 -7.58 -9.37 -30.55
CA TRP A 181 -8.19 -9.85 -31.79
C TRP A 181 -7.45 -9.38 -33.06
N TRP A 182 -6.16 -9.07 -32.93
CA TRP A 182 -5.27 -8.84 -34.07
C TRP A 182 -4.48 -10.12 -34.37
N ASN A 183 -4.78 -10.74 -35.52
CA ASN A 183 -4.05 -11.91 -35.97
C ASN A 183 -2.75 -11.49 -36.68
N ARG A 184 -1.62 -11.70 -36.00
CA ARG A 184 -0.28 -11.37 -36.52
C ARG A 184 0.15 -12.24 -37.70
N GLY A 185 -0.38 -13.46 -37.83
CA GLY A 185 -0.01 -14.38 -38.91
C GLY A 185 -0.65 -13.98 -40.24
N ASP A 186 -1.92 -13.58 -40.18
CA ASP A 186 -2.70 -13.18 -41.36
C ASP A 186 -2.74 -11.66 -41.59
N CYS A 187 -2.14 -10.88 -40.69
CA CYS A 187 -2.19 -9.40 -40.68
C CYS A 187 -3.61 -8.85 -40.83
N ARG A 188 -4.56 -9.37 -40.04
CA ARG A 188 -5.96 -8.93 -40.08
C ARG A 188 -6.60 -8.90 -38.69
N LEU A 189 -7.61 -8.06 -38.55
CA LEU A 189 -8.51 -8.06 -37.39
C LEU A 189 -9.50 -9.22 -37.49
N GLU A 190 -9.76 -9.86 -36.36
CA GLU A 190 -10.78 -10.89 -36.20
C GLU A 190 -11.99 -10.33 -35.43
N SER A 191 -13.10 -11.08 -35.42
CA SER A 191 -14.25 -10.76 -34.58
C SER A 191 -13.85 -10.81 -33.09
N PRO A 192 -14.22 -9.80 -32.28
CA PRO A 192 -13.73 -9.70 -30.90
C PRO A 192 -14.43 -10.67 -29.93
N ASN A 193 -15.50 -11.37 -30.33
CA ASN A 193 -16.38 -12.12 -29.42
C ASN A 193 -15.67 -13.11 -28.49
N ASN A 194 -14.58 -13.73 -28.95
CA ASN A 194 -13.84 -14.72 -28.18
C ASN A 194 -12.83 -14.10 -27.21
N TYR A 195 -12.62 -12.78 -27.29
CA TYR A 195 -11.63 -12.04 -26.52
C TYR A 195 -12.26 -11.15 -25.44
N LEU A 196 -13.56 -10.87 -25.56
CA LEU A 196 -14.31 -10.01 -24.63
C LEU A 196 -14.88 -10.80 -23.45
N ASN A 197 -14.79 -10.24 -22.24
CA ASN A 197 -15.52 -10.77 -21.09
C ASN A 197 -17.01 -10.37 -21.13
N ALA A 198 -17.82 -10.91 -20.20
CA ALA A 198 -19.26 -10.63 -20.15
C ALA A 198 -19.58 -9.13 -19.97
N SER A 199 -18.77 -8.40 -19.20
CA SER A 199 -18.95 -6.96 -18.97
C SER A 199 -18.69 -6.15 -20.25
N GLU A 200 -17.64 -6.49 -20.98
CA GLU A 200 -17.26 -5.83 -22.24
C GLU A 200 -18.23 -6.16 -23.36
N LYS A 201 -18.71 -7.42 -23.43
CA LYS A 201 -19.79 -7.81 -24.34
C LYS A 201 -21.04 -6.98 -24.08
N ALA A 202 -21.42 -6.78 -22.81
CA ALA A 202 -22.57 -5.97 -22.44
C ALA A 202 -22.39 -4.49 -22.84
N LEU A 203 -21.21 -3.90 -22.56
CA LEU A 203 -20.93 -2.51 -22.93
C LEU A 203 -20.90 -2.32 -24.45
N LEU A 204 -20.22 -3.20 -25.18
CA LEU A 204 -20.16 -3.17 -26.65
C LEU A 204 -21.55 -3.37 -27.26
N TRP A 205 -22.34 -4.31 -26.72
CA TRP A 205 -23.72 -4.54 -27.14
C TRP A 205 -24.54 -3.24 -27.05
N ARG A 206 -24.42 -2.52 -25.91
CA ARG A 206 -25.16 -1.28 -25.69
C ARG A 206 -24.66 -0.12 -26.55
N TRP A 207 -23.36 -0.07 -26.84
CA TRP A 207 -22.79 0.90 -27.76
C TRP A 207 -23.27 0.68 -29.21
N LEU A 208 -23.29 -0.58 -29.66
CA LEU A 208 -23.80 -0.95 -30.99
C LEU A 208 -25.30 -0.64 -31.13
N ASP A 209 -26.08 -0.85 -30.06
CA ASP A 209 -27.50 -0.47 -29.99
C ASP A 209 -27.70 1.04 -30.17
N ASN A 210 -26.87 1.85 -29.50
CA ASN A 210 -26.86 3.30 -29.68
C ASN A 210 -26.48 3.70 -31.12
N LEU A 211 -25.40 3.13 -31.64
CA LEU A 211 -24.94 3.37 -33.01
C LEU A 211 -26.01 3.00 -34.06
N ARG A 212 -26.74 1.90 -33.84
CA ARG A 212 -27.85 1.47 -34.70
C ARG A 212 -28.98 2.51 -34.74
N ASN A 213 -29.31 3.10 -33.59
CA ASN A 213 -30.36 4.12 -33.49
C ASN A 213 -29.94 5.43 -34.18
N GLU A 214 -28.67 5.80 -34.09
CA GLU A 214 -28.15 7.02 -34.73
C GLU A 214 -28.15 6.97 -36.27
N LEU A 215 -28.08 5.78 -36.88
CA LEU A 215 -28.08 5.65 -38.35
C LEU A 215 -29.28 6.33 -39.03
N HIS A 216 -30.46 6.34 -38.39
CA HIS A 216 -31.66 6.93 -38.98
C HIS A 216 -31.73 8.46 -38.88
N ASN A 217 -30.79 9.11 -38.16
CA ASN A 217 -30.87 10.54 -37.85
C ASN A 217 -30.20 11.45 -38.90
N HIS A 218 -29.50 10.90 -39.90
CA HIS A 218 -28.56 11.68 -40.73
C HIS A 218 -28.86 11.72 -42.24
N ARG A 219 -30.10 11.43 -42.65
CA ARG A 219 -30.59 11.56 -44.05
C ARG A 219 -29.77 10.76 -45.09
N GLY A 220 -29.22 9.62 -44.71
CA GLY A 220 -28.56 8.69 -45.64
C GLY A 220 -29.53 7.95 -46.57
N GLU A 221 -28.98 7.12 -47.45
CA GLU A 221 -29.75 6.27 -48.36
C GLU A 221 -30.41 5.10 -47.58
N PRO A 222 -31.73 4.88 -47.72
CA PRO A 222 -32.45 3.87 -46.94
C PRO A 222 -31.92 2.43 -47.05
N GLU A 223 -31.60 1.94 -48.26
CA GLU A 223 -31.11 0.57 -48.45
C GLU A 223 -29.75 0.35 -47.77
N ALA A 224 -28.87 1.35 -47.83
CA ALA A 224 -27.56 1.35 -47.19
C ALA A 224 -27.68 1.38 -45.66
N ILE A 225 -28.59 2.20 -45.12
CA ILE A 225 -28.89 2.25 -43.69
C ILE A 225 -29.41 0.89 -43.20
N ASP A 226 -30.33 0.27 -43.94
CA ASP A 226 -30.91 -1.02 -43.56
C ASP A 226 -29.88 -2.15 -43.63
N MET A 227 -28.99 -2.12 -44.64
CA MET A 227 -27.93 -3.11 -44.78
C MET A 227 -26.90 -3.03 -43.64
N ILE A 228 -26.33 -1.84 -43.38
CA ILE A 228 -25.38 -1.64 -42.28
C ILE A 228 -26.08 -1.84 -40.93
N GLY A 229 -27.33 -1.40 -40.80
CA GLY A 229 -28.17 -1.64 -39.64
C GLY A 229 -28.39 -3.12 -39.35
N GLY A 230 -28.58 -3.95 -40.38
CA GLY A 230 -28.64 -5.41 -40.29
C GLY A 230 -27.34 -6.01 -39.78
N LEU A 231 -26.19 -5.58 -40.32
CA LEU A 231 -24.87 -6.04 -39.87
C LEU A 231 -24.56 -5.66 -38.41
N LEU A 232 -24.97 -4.45 -37.97
CA LEU A 232 -24.87 -4.04 -36.57
C LEU A 232 -25.76 -4.92 -35.67
N ASN A 233 -26.98 -5.24 -36.09
CA ASN A 233 -27.85 -6.15 -35.35
C ASN A 233 -27.23 -7.55 -35.25
N GLU A 234 -26.71 -8.11 -36.34
CA GLU A 234 -26.01 -9.41 -36.33
C GLU A 234 -24.80 -9.40 -35.40
N PHE A 235 -24.03 -8.31 -35.40
CA PHE A 235 -22.89 -8.17 -34.50
C PHE A 235 -23.35 -8.09 -33.04
N ARG A 236 -24.35 -7.25 -32.75
CA ARG A 236 -24.95 -7.12 -31.42
C ARG A 236 -25.49 -8.46 -30.91
N ASP A 237 -26.25 -9.18 -31.73
CA ASP A 237 -26.86 -10.46 -31.37
C ASP A 237 -25.79 -11.54 -31.14
N SER A 238 -24.67 -11.48 -31.87
CA SER A 238 -23.54 -12.39 -31.65
C SER A 238 -22.84 -12.22 -30.28
N LEU A 239 -22.99 -11.06 -29.63
CA LEU A 239 -22.44 -10.79 -28.29
C LEU A 239 -23.35 -11.34 -27.18
N GLY A 240 -24.65 -11.50 -27.44
CA GLY A 240 -25.67 -11.90 -26.47
C GLY A 240 -26.83 -10.90 -26.37
N THR A 241 -27.50 -10.84 -25.22
CA THR A 241 -28.60 -9.89 -24.95
C THR A 241 -28.37 -9.20 -23.61
N TYR A 242 -28.23 -7.87 -23.62
CA TYR A 242 -27.86 -7.08 -22.44
C TYR A 242 -28.72 -5.82 -22.28
N LYS A 243 -30.05 -5.96 -22.35
CA LYS A 243 -30.99 -4.82 -22.30
C LYS A 243 -30.92 -4.00 -21.01
N GLU A 244 -30.49 -4.61 -19.91
CA GLU A 244 -30.37 -3.96 -18.60
C GLU A 244 -29.07 -3.16 -18.43
N GLN A 245 -28.08 -3.37 -19.31
CA GLN A 245 -26.81 -2.66 -19.24
C GLN A 245 -27.02 -1.16 -19.52
N GLN A 246 -26.62 -0.33 -18.57
CA GLN A 246 -26.63 1.12 -18.75
C GLN A 246 -25.52 1.54 -19.72
N LEU A 247 -25.83 2.50 -20.59
CA LEU A 247 -24.86 3.11 -21.49
C LEU A 247 -24.22 4.29 -20.79
N SER A 248 -22.91 4.22 -20.59
CA SER A 248 -22.09 5.38 -20.23
C SER A 248 -21.08 5.59 -21.36
N LEU A 249 -21.02 6.81 -21.88
CA LEU A 249 -20.09 7.20 -22.94
C LEU A 249 -19.08 8.20 -22.38
N THR A 250 -17.92 8.31 -23.04
CA THR A 250 -16.95 9.35 -22.70
C THR A 250 -17.59 10.73 -22.78
N THR A 251 -17.25 11.62 -21.83
CA THR A 251 -17.66 13.03 -21.88
C THR A 251 -16.62 13.92 -22.56
N ASN A 252 -15.46 13.36 -22.97
CA ASN A 252 -14.42 14.09 -23.67
C ASN A 252 -14.76 14.18 -25.18
N PRO A 253 -15.13 15.35 -25.73
CA PRO A 253 -15.47 15.48 -27.15
C PRO A 253 -14.27 15.27 -28.08
N GLN A 254 -13.04 15.36 -27.58
CA GLN A 254 -11.80 15.15 -28.33
C GLN A 254 -11.04 13.92 -27.82
N PHE A 255 -11.75 12.85 -27.39
CA PHE A 255 -11.13 11.63 -26.88
C PHE A 255 -10.03 11.09 -27.81
N PHE A 256 -10.31 11.03 -29.11
CA PHE A 256 -9.34 10.58 -30.12
C PHE A 256 -8.34 11.67 -30.56
N GLY A 257 -8.23 12.79 -29.85
CA GLY A 257 -7.40 13.95 -30.22
C GLY A 257 -8.10 14.96 -31.16
N VAL A 258 -9.09 14.51 -31.93
CA VAL A 258 -9.99 15.38 -32.71
C VAL A 258 -11.45 14.97 -32.47
N GLN A 259 -12.38 15.90 -32.64
CA GLN A 259 -13.80 15.59 -32.57
C GLN A 259 -14.29 14.98 -33.89
N ILE A 260 -14.78 13.75 -33.84
CA ILE A 260 -15.48 13.08 -34.94
C ILE A 260 -16.93 13.56 -34.91
N ASN A 261 -17.36 14.35 -35.89
CA ASN A 261 -18.64 15.08 -35.82
C ASN A 261 -19.42 15.14 -37.14
N LYS A 262 -19.08 14.30 -38.13
CA LYS A 262 -19.72 14.32 -39.45
C LYS A 262 -20.81 13.26 -39.56
N GLY A 263 -22.06 13.70 -39.70
CA GLY A 263 -23.21 12.81 -39.84
C GLY A 263 -23.23 11.74 -38.75
N VAL A 264 -23.50 10.48 -39.13
CA VAL A 264 -23.53 9.36 -38.19
C VAL A 264 -22.17 9.05 -37.54
N LEU A 265 -21.05 9.55 -38.09
CA LEU A 265 -19.74 9.34 -37.47
C LEU A 265 -19.64 10.03 -36.10
N SER A 266 -20.51 11.01 -35.79
CA SER A 266 -20.59 11.55 -34.42
C SER A 266 -20.93 10.49 -33.37
N ALA A 267 -21.65 9.43 -33.76
CA ALA A 267 -22.02 8.33 -32.87
C ALA A 267 -20.82 7.46 -32.46
N ILE A 268 -19.74 7.44 -33.26
CA ILE A 268 -18.51 6.70 -32.93
C ILE A 268 -17.46 7.55 -32.22
N ASN A 269 -17.71 8.85 -32.03
CA ASN A 269 -16.78 9.77 -31.35
C ASN A 269 -16.59 9.43 -29.86
N SER A 270 -17.58 8.77 -29.27
CA SER A 270 -17.61 8.51 -27.83
C SER A 270 -17.55 7.01 -27.55
N PRO A 271 -16.37 6.50 -27.14
CA PRO A 271 -16.23 5.15 -26.59
C PRO A 271 -17.11 4.93 -25.36
N VAL A 272 -17.37 3.66 -25.04
CA VAL A 272 -18.00 3.30 -23.76
C VAL A 272 -17.07 3.55 -22.61
N LYS A 273 -17.66 3.90 -21.47
CA LYS A 273 -16.98 4.03 -20.18
C LYS A 273 -17.48 2.94 -19.24
N ALA A 274 -16.55 2.30 -18.53
CA ALA A 274 -16.88 1.31 -17.51
C ALA A 274 -17.45 2.00 -16.25
N GLN A 275 -18.41 1.36 -15.59
CA GLN A 275 -18.87 1.81 -14.28
C GLN A 275 -17.85 1.42 -13.21
N PRO A 276 -17.60 2.28 -12.20
CA PRO A 276 -16.70 1.96 -11.10
C PRO A 276 -17.10 0.66 -10.38
N LYS A 277 -16.12 -0.20 -10.09
CA LYS A 277 -16.31 -1.41 -9.29
C LYS A 277 -15.34 -1.46 -8.11
N ALA A 278 -15.66 -2.29 -7.13
CA ALA A 278 -14.79 -2.55 -5.99
C ALA A 278 -13.48 -3.22 -6.45
N SER A 279 -12.38 -2.79 -5.84
CA SER A 279 -11.05 -3.31 -6.12
C SER A 279 -10.91 -4.77 -5.68
N CYS A 280 -10.40 -5.61 -6.58
CA CYS A 280 -10.03 -7.00 -6.30
C CYS A 280 -8.67 -7.11 -5.59
N VAL A 281 -7.84 -6.06 -5.65
CA VAL A 281 -6.44 -6.11 -5.21
C VAL A 281 -6.18 -5.32 -3.94
N ARG A 282 -7.25 -4.94 -3.25
CA ARG A 282 -7.21 -4.22 -1.99
C ARG A 282 -6.77 -5.19 -0.88
N LEU A 283 -5.79 -4.76 -0.07
CA LEU A 283 -5.36 -5.51 1.11
C LEU A 283 -6.48 -5.51 2.15
N VAL A 284 -6.82 -6.70 2.66
CA VAL A 284 -7.74 -6.87 3.77
C VAL A 284 -6.97 -6.66 5.08
N PRO A 285 -7.30 -5.64 5.88
CA PRO A 285 -6.55 -5.28 7.08
C PRO A 285 -6.84 -6.23 8.24
N SER A 286 -6.01 -6.15 9.29
CA SER A 286 -6.30 -6.78 10.57
C SER A 286 -7.58 -6.21 11.20
N PRO A 287 -8.33 -7.01 12.00
CA PRO A 287 -9.62 -6.58 12.57
C PRO A 287 -9.56 -5.28 13.39
N ASP A 288 -8.46 -5.05 14.12
CA ASP A 288 -8.24 -3.84 14.92
C ASP A 288 -7.96 -2.59 14.07
N LYS A 289 -7.49 -2.77 12.83
CA LYS A 289 -7.21 -1.69 11.87
C LYS A 289 -8.41 -1.36 10.96
N GLU A 290 -9.37 -2.27 10.83
CA GLU A 290 -10.53 -2.13 9.95
C GLU A 290 -11.37 -0.86 10.26
N LYS A 291 -11.53 -0.52 11.54
CA LYS A 291 -12.29 0.66 11.96
C LYS A 291 -11.67 1.95 11.41
N ALA A 292 -10.35 2.11 11.54
CA ALA A 292 -9.64 3.31 11.10
C ALA A 292 -9.73 3.52 9.58
N ILE A 293 -9.74 2.43 8.81
CA ILE A 293 -9.91 2.47 7.34
C ILE A 293 -11.35 2.84 6.96
N LYS A 294 -12.36 2.26 7.62
CA LYS A 294 -13.78 2.60 7.39
C LYS A 294 -14.09 4.05 7.74
N GLU A 295 -13.47 4.58 8.79
CA GLU A 295 -13.56 5.98 9.20
C GLU A 295 -12.69 6.92 8.36
N LYS A 296 -11.98 6.38 7.34
CA LYS A 296 -11.07 7.11 6.43
C LYS A 296 -9.93 7.85 7.13
N ALA A 297 -9.56 7.41 8.33
CA ALA A 297 -8.35 7.88 9.02
C ALA A 297 -7.08 7.32 8.37
N ILE A 298 -7.18 6.14 7.74
CA ILE A 298 -6.13 5.50 6.96
C ILE A 298 -6.71 5.20 5.57
N PRO A 299 -6.01 5.54 4.45
CA PRO A 299 -6.46 5.19 3.11
C PRO A 299 -6.45 3.67 2.90
N GLU A 300 -7.13 3.15 1.87
CA GLU A 300 -7.01 1.73 1.52
C GLU A 300 -5.69 1.45 0.80
N LEU A 301 -5.08 0.27 1.00
CA LEU A 301 -3.87 -0.16 0.28
C LEU A 301 -4.21 -1.10 -0.87
N LEU A 302 -3.79 -0.75 -2.07
CA LEU A 302 -3.90 -1.58 -3.28
C LEU A 302 -2.55 -2.21 -3.62
N ILE A 303 -2.51 -3.54 -3.78
CA ILE A 303 -1.30 -4.26 -4.17
C ILE A 303 -1.38 -4.62 -5.66
N ILE A 304 -0.54 -4.00 -6.48
CA ILE A 304 -0.57 -4.16 -7.93
C ILE A 304 0.52 -5.13 -8.35
N ASP A 305 0.13 -6.15 -9.10
CA ASP A 305 1.06 -7.14 -9.68
C ASP A 305 0.49 -7.67 -11.00
N PRO A 306 1.20 -7.57 -12.13
CA PRO A 306 0.78 -8.16 -13.40
C PRO A 306 0.51 -9.67 -13.34
N GLU A 307 1.19 -10.42 -12.46
CA GLU A 307 1.05 -11.87 -12.34
C GLU A 307 -0.18 -12.31 -11.54
N ILE A 308 -0.89 -11.37 -10.87
CA ILE A 308 -2.02 -11.70 -10.00
C ILE A 308 -3.15 -12.42 -10.75
N ALA A 309 -3.41 -12.01 -12.00
CA ALA A 309 -4.43 -12.62 -12.84
C ALA A 309 -4.10 -14.10 -13.10
N LYS A 310 -2.84 -14.39 -13.44
CA LYS A 310 -2.36 -15.76 -13.64
C LYS A 310 -2.44 -16.59 -12.36
N ALA A 311 -2.04 -16.02 -11.22
CA ALA A 311 -2.10 -16.70 -9.93
C ALA A 311 -3.52 -17.09 -9.52
N TRP A 312 -4.52 -16.30 -9.92
CA TRP A 312 -5.93 -16.57 -9.66
C TRP A 312 -6.63 -17.37 -10.77
N GLY A 313 -5.93 -17.70 -11.86
CA GLY A 313 -6.53 -18.38 -13.02
C GLY A 313 -7.55 -17.51 -13.76
N GLU A 314 -7.38 -16.19 -13.69
CA GLU A 314 -8.29 -15.18 -14.21
C GLU A 314 -7.64 -14.38 -15.35
N LEU A 315 -8.48 -13.76 -16.17
CA LEU A 315 -7.99 -12.83 -17.19
C LEU A 315 -7.73 -11.45 -16.58
N PRO A 316 -6.68 -10.71 -16.99
CA PRO A 316 -6.38 -9.37 -16.46
C PRO A 316 -7.56 -8.39 -16.55
N GLN A 317 -8.43 -8.54 -17.55
CA GLN A 317 -9.66 -7.74 -17.72
C GLN A 317 -10.76 -8.02 -16.68
N ASN A 318 -10.65 -9.10 -15.91
CA ASN A 318 -11.56 -9.42 -14.81
C ASN A 318 -11.06 -8.92 -13.46
N ILE A 319 -9.80 -8.47 -13.37
CA ILE A 319 -9.20 -7.97 -12.14
C ILE A 319 -9.40 -6.45 -12.07
N TRP A 320 -10.30 -6.00 -11.21
CA TRP A 320 -10.55 -4.58 -10.98
C TRP A 320 -9.51 -4.02 -10.01
N ILE A 321 -8.85 -2.93 -10.39
CA ILE A 321 -7.81 -2.30 -9.57
C ILE A 321 -8.38 -1.13 -8.78
N TYR A 322 -8.94 -0.14 -9.46
CA TYR A 322 -9.50 1.05 -8.83
C TYR A 322 -10.50 1.73 -9.77
N GLU A 323 -11.70 2.01 -9.25
CA GLU A 323 -12.81 2.61 -10.01
C GLU A 323 -13.10 1.88 -11.33
N ASP A 324 -12.86 2.54 -12.47
CA ASP A 324 -13.12 2.02 -13.82
C ASP A 324 -11.90 1.29 -14.43
N GLN A 325 -10.81 1.13 -13.68
CA GLN A 325 -9.57 0.53 -14.14
C GLN A 325 -9.48 -0.96 -13.82
N THR A 326 -9.17 -1.75 -14.85
CA THR A 326 -8.81 -3.16 -14.73
C THR A 326 -7.30 -3.34 -14.88
N LEU A 327 -6.77 -4.49 -14.46
CA LEU A 327 -5.34 -4.81 -14.64
C LEU A 327 -4.93 -4.79 -16.11
N ALA A 328 -5.83 -5.18 -17.02
CA ALA A 328 -5.57 -5.13 -18.47
C ALA A 328 -5.42 -3.70 -19.02
N ALA A 329 -6.14 -2.75 -18.41
CA ALA A 329 -6.20 -1.36 -18.89
C ALA A 329 -5.16 -0.46 -18.21
N LEU A 330 -4.67 -0.86 -17.04
CA LEU A 330 -3.74 -0.06 -16.26
C LEU A 330 -2.32 -0.11 -16.86
N ASN A 331 -1.83 1.03 -17.33
CA ASN A 331 -0.40 1.24 -17.46
C ASN A 331 0.17 1.69 -16.11
N ILE A 332 1.02 0.87 -15.51
CA ILE A 332 1.57 1.16 -14.18
C ILE A 332 2.54 2.35 -14.19
N ASP A 333 3.17 2.65 -15.33
CA ASP A 333 4.06 3.80 -15.45
C ASP A 333 3.32 5.13 -15.32
N ASP A 334 2.03 5.18 -15.70
CA ASP A 334 1.19 6.35 -15.51
C ASP A 334 1.03 6.68 -14.00
N LEU A 335 1.01 5.65 -13.14
CA LEU A 335 0.98 5.83 -11.69
C LEU A 335 2.35 6.26 -11.15
N ARG A 336 3.44 5.64 -11.62
CA ARG A 336 4.81 5.96 -11.19
C ARG A 336 5.21 7.40 -11.53
N THR A 337 4.81 7.88 -12.71
CA THR A 337 5.11 9.23 -13.20
C THR A 337 4.15 10.29 -12.67
N GLY A 338 3.06 9.88 -12.01
CA GLY A 338 2.03 10.79 -11.50
C GLY A 338 1.08 11.33 -12.58
N GLN A 339 1.06 10.76 -13.78
CA GLN A 339 0.03 11.04 -14.79
C GLN A 339 -1.36 10.63 -14.28
N ILE A 340 -1.43 9.56 -13.48
CA ILE A 340 -2.61 9.17 -12.71
C ILE A 340 -2.33 9.40 -11.22
N ILE A 341 -3.28 10.05 -10.56
CA ILE A 341 -3.22 10.30 -9.12
C ILE A 341 -4.53 9.82 -8.50
N TRP A 342 -4.44 8.81 -7.64
CA TRP A 342 -5.56 8.37 -6.81
C TRP A 342 -5.46 9.02 -5.43
N ARG A 343 -6.47 9.80 -5.04
CA ARG A 343 -6.42 10.62 -3.82
C ARG A 343 -6.83 9.88 -2.54
N ASN A 344 -7.60 8.80 -2.68
CA ASN A 344 -8.26 8.13 -1.55
C ASN A 344 -7.65 6.75 -1.22
N VAL A 345 -6.62 6.34 -1.95
CA VAL A 345 -5.98 5.03 -1.80
C VAL A 345 -4.47 5.21 -1.87
N GLU A 346 -3.77 4.35 -1.15
CA GLU A 346 -2.33 4.13 -1.28
C GLU A 346 -2.13 2.89 -2.17
N TRP A 347 -1.10 2.88 -3.01
CA TRP A 347 -0.80 1.72 -3.86
C TRP A 347 0.68 1.36 -3.79
N LYS A 348 0.98 0.07 -3.93
CA LYS A 348 2.33 -0.47 -4.02
C LYS A 348 2.38 -1.59 -5.05
N GLU A 349 3.51 -1.71 -5.75
CA GLU A 349 3.80 -2.95 -6.45
C GLU A 349 4.15 -4.04 -5.46
N SER A 350 3.79 -5.29 -5.76
CA SER A 350 4.11 -6.44 -4.92
C SER A 350 5.60 -6.54 -4.57
N LYS A 351 6.48 -6.24 -5.54
CA LYS A 351 7.94 -6.24 -5.37
C LYS A 351 8.44 -5.19 -4.36
N ASP A 352 7.72 -4.08 -4.21
CA ASP A 352 8.09 -2.97 -3.32
C ASP A 352 7.68 -3.22 -1.86
N LEU A 353 7.00 -4.34 -1.60
CA LEU A 353 6.68 -4.81 -0.25
C LEU A 353 7.87 -5.49 0.42
N PHE A 354 8.90 -5.84 -0.35
CA PHE A 354 10.15 -6.42 0.12
C PHE A 354 11.27 -5.37 0.11
N LEU A 355 12.15 -5.41 1.10
CA LEU A 355 13.37 -4.60 1.09
C LEU A 355 14.36 -5.10 0.03
N PRO A 356 15.25 -4.25 -0.48
CA PRO A 356 16.25 -4.63 -1.50
C PRO A 356 17.12 -5.81 -1.07
N GLU A 357 17.63 -5.78 0.16
CA GLU A 357 18.51 -6.79 0.75
C GLU A 357 17.89 -7.37 2.03
N LEU A 358 18.46 -8.48 2.51
CA LEU A 358 18.13 -9.08 3.81
C LEU A 358 19.34 -8.89 4.73
N THR A 359 19.21 -8.00 5.69
CA THR A 359 20.18 -7.84 6.78
C THR A 359 19.89 -8.85 7.89
N PHE A 360 20.94 -9.45 8.44
CA PHE A 360 20.84 -10.43 9.51
C PHE A 360 21.95 -10.21 10.55
N ILE A 361 21.68 -10.64 11.77
CA ILE A 361 22.62 -10.59 12.88
C ILE A 361 23.30 -11.96 12.98
N ASP A 362 24.62 -11.99 12.94
CA ASP A 362 25.46 -13.18 13.03
C ASP A 362 25.56 -13.71 14.47
N LEU A 363 24.42 -13.75 15.15
CA LEU A 363 24.23 -14.27 16.50
C LEU A 363 22.89 -15.02 16.56
N PRO A 364 22.85 -16.22 17.17
CA PRO A 364 21.60 -16.93 17.39
C PRO A 364 20.78 -16.23 18.48
N ASP A 365 19.45 -16.26 18.34
CA ASP A 365 18.49 -15.72 19.33
C ASP A 365 18.77 -14.26 19.76
N ALA A 366 19.37 -13.44 18.88
CA ALA A 366 19.82 -12.09 19.20
C ALA A 366 18.68 -11.11 19.57
N LEU A 367 17.43 -11.51 19.29
CA LEU A 367 16.23 -10.69 19.41
C LEU A 367 15.13 -11.32 20.31
N PRO A 368 15.40 -11.57 21.62
CA PRO A 368 14.52 -12.36 22.49
C PRO A 368 13.15 -11.70 22.76
N GLY A 369 13.04 -10.38 22.63
CA GLY A 369 11.80 -9.62 22.84
C GLY A 369 10.86 -9.61 21.64
N THR A 370 11.18 -10.34 20.58
CA THR A 370 10.53 -10.22 19.27
C THR A 370 9.70 -11.44 18.90
N VAL A 371 8.72 -11.25 18.04
CA VAL A 371 7.97 -12.33 17.41
C VAL A 371 8.59 -12.61 16.05
N PHE A 372 8.87 -13.88 15.78
CA PHE A 372 9.48 -14.34 14.54
C PHE A 372 8.65 -15.49 13.94
N PRO A 373 8.62 -15.66 12.60
CA PRO A 373 7.91 -16.78 11.97
C PRO A 373 8.38 -18.15 12.47
N ASN A 374 7.43 -18.95 12.98
CA ASN A 374 7.67 -20.27 13.56
C ASN A 374 8.38 -21.23 12.59
N GLY A 375 9.31 -22.03 13.11
CA GLY A 375 9.94 -23.14 12.36
C GLY A 375 11.04 -22.71 11.40
N THR A 376 11.50 -21.46 11.51
CA THR A 376 12.57 -20.94 10.66
C THR A 376 13.91 -21.06 11.36
N GLN A 377 14.83 -21.84 10.79
CA GLN A 377 16.26 -21.73 11.09
C GLN A 377 16.98 -21.20 9.85
N ILE A 378 17.61 -20.04 10.01
CA ILE A 378 18.44 -19.44 8.97
C ILE A 378 19.88 -19.73 9.37
N ASN A 379 20.61 -20.37 8.47
CA ASN A 379 22.00 -20.69 8.70
C ASN A 379 22.89 -19.95 7.71
N PHE A 380 23.94 -19.33 8.23
CA PHE A 380 25.00 -18.70 7.47
C PHE A 380 26.34 -19.27 7.95
N ASN A 381 27.21 -19.69 7.03
CA ASN A 381 28.49 -20.33 7.36
C ASN A 381 28.42 -21.49 8.38
N GLY A 382 27.29 -22.21 8.44
CA GLY A 382 27.07 -23.32 9.36
C GLY A 382 26.65 -22.92 10.78
N GLN A 383 26.42 -21.63 11.03
CA GLN A 383 25.89 -21.10 12.29
C GLN A 383 24.47 -20.56 12.11
N GLU A 384 23.67 -20.64 13.16
CA GLU A 384 22.31 -20.09 13.19
C GLU A 384 22.38 -18.57 13.39
N VAL A 385 21.62 -17.83 12.57
CA VAL A 385 21.62 -16.36 12.54
C VAL A 385 20.21 -15.80 12.74
N THR A 386 20.12 -14.57 13.21
CA THR A 386 18.84 -13.88 13.45
C THR A 386 18.58 -12.85 12.35
N ALA A 387 17.61 -13.10 11.47
CA ALA A 387 17.28 -12.14 10.40
C ALA A 387 16.43 -10.96 10.90
N LEU A 388 16.68 -9.77 10.34
CA LEU A 388 15.71 -8.67 10.40
C LEU A 388 14.66 -8.90 9.32
N ILE A 389 13.38 -8.60 9.60
CA ILE A 389 12.31 -8.88 8.65
C ILE A 389 12.40 -7.92 7.46
N PRO A 390 12.64 -8.41 6.23
CA PRO A 390 12.97 -7.55 5.09
C PRO A 390 11.70 -7.08 4.37
N LEU A 391 10.75 -6.53 5.11
CA LEU A 391 9.47 -6.07 4.58
C LEU A 391 9.33 -4.56 4.69
N ASN A 392 8.53 -3.99 3.79
CA ASN A 392 8.20 -2.58 3.82
C ASN A 392 7.28 -2.28 5.02
N PRO A 393 7.61 -1.29 5.89
CA PRO A 393 6.81 -0.99 7.07
C PRO A 393 5.39 -0.51 6.77
N ILE A 394 5.07 -0.16 5.52
CA ILE A 394 3.71 0.18 5.09
C ILE A 394 2.69 -0.89 5.51
N LEU A 395 3.06 -2.17 5.48
CA LEU A 395 2.17 -3.27 5.85
C LEU A 395 1.69 -3.17 7.31
N LEU A 396 2.48 -2.58 8.20
CA LEU A 396 2.15 -2.46 9.64
C LEU A 396 1.12 -1.37 9.94
N LYS A 397 0.82 -0.49 8.95
CA LYS A 397 -0.36 0.38 9.01
C LYS A 397 -1.67 -0.41 8.88
N TYR A 398 -1.63 -1.56 8.21
CA TYR A 398 -2.80 -2.36 7.83
C TYR A 398 -2.89 -3.70 8.58
N LEU A 399 -1.75 -4.28 8.96
CA LEU A 399 -1.64 -5.58 9.62
C LEU A 399 -0.94 -5.40 10.96
N ASN A 400 -1.50 -5.96 12.03
CA ASN A 400 -0.77 -6.04 13.32
C ASN A 400 0.39 -7.06 13.22
N PRO A 401 1.42 -6.98 14.09
CA PRO A 401 2.58 -7.86 14.02
C PRO A 401 2.24 -9.36 14.03
N GLU A 402 1.30 -9.79 14.88
CA GLU A 402 0.90 -11.18 14.99
C GLU A 402 0.24 -11.71 13.71
N ASP A 403 -0.58 -10.89 13.07
CA ASP A 403 -1.26 -11.25 11.83
C ASP A 403 -0.30 -11.22 10.64
N LEU A 404 0.69 -10.32 10.64
CA LEU A 404 1.74 -10.26 9.64
C LEU A 404 2.64 -11.49 9.72
N ILE A 405 3.08 -11.89 10.91
CA ILE A 405 3.99 -13.05 11.09
C ILE A 405 3.35 -14.36 10.65
N LYS A 406 2.04 -14.54 10.87
CA LYS A 406 1.32 -15.71 10.34
C LYS A 406 1.32 -15.80 8.80
N LYS A 407 1.62 -14.69 8.12
CA LYS A 407 1.65 -14.57 6.66
C LYS A 407 3.06 -14.56 6.08
N VAL A 408 4.09 -14.50 6.93
CA VAL A 408 5.49 -14.48 6.52
C VAL A 408 6.10 -15.84 6.79
N GLN A 409 6.84 -16.36 5.81
CA GLN A 409 7.62 -17.58 5.96
C GLN A 409 9.01 -17.38 5.41
N PHE A 410 9.98 -17.97 6.07
CA PHE A 410 11.37 -18.00 5.64
C PHE A 410 11.73 -19.44 5.29
N GLN A 411 12.32 -19.65 4.13
CA GLN A 411 12.72 -20.97 3.63
C GLN A 411 14.16 -20.92 3.15
N SER A 412 15.04 -21.69 3.80
CA SER A 412 16.41 -21.88 3.34
C SER A 412 16.42 -22.74 2.09
N ILE A 413 17.01 -22.24 1.00
CA ILE A 413 17.15 -22.92 -0.27
C ILE A 413 18.62 -22.98 -0.68
N ASN A 414 19.02 -24.06 -1.35
CA ASN A 414 20.39 -24.21 -1.85
C ASN A 414 20.57 -23.36 -3.12
N GLY A 415 21.37 -22.31 -3.04
CA GLY A 415 21.81 -21.54 -4.20
C GLY A 415 23.05 -22.15 -4.86
N GLY A 416 23.30 -21.77 -6.12
CA GLY A 416 24.54 -22.17 -6.82
C GLY A 416 25.81 -21.57 -6.20
N ASP A 417 25.69 -20.38 -5.59
CA ASP A 417 26.83 -19.57 -5.09
C ASP A 417 26.81 -19.38 -3.55
N GLY A 418 25.94 -20.08 -2.81
CA GLY A 418 25.86 -19.95 -1.35
C GLY A 418 24.47 -20.21 -0.76
N ALA A 419 24.33 -19.91 0.54
CA ALA A 419 23.06 -19.98 1.24
C ALA A 419 22.10 -18.88 0.75
N VAL A 420 20.89 -19.27 0.38
CA VAL A 420 19.84 -18.34 -0.08
C VAL A 420 18.61 -18.55 0.80
N VAL A 421 17.98 -17.44 1.20
CA VAL A 421 16.75 -17.46 1.99
C VAL A 421 15.62 -16.90 1.15
N ARG A 422 14.60 -17.72 0.93
CA ARG A 422 13.34 -17.29 0.32
C ARG A 422 12.42 -16.74 1.41
N VAL A 423 12.04 -15.48 1.29
CA VAL A 423 11.02 -14.86 2.13
C VAL A 423 9.71 -14.85 1.36
N ILE A 424 8.71 -15.53 1.89
CA ILE A 424 7.37 -15.68 1.31
C ILE A 424 6.40 -14.82 2.11
N LEU A 425 5.53 -14.10 1.42
CA LEU A 425 4.46 -13.29 1.99
C LEU A 425 3.11 -13.69 1.38
N ASP A 426 2.19 -14.12 2.22
CA ASP A 426 0.80 -14.43 1.87
C ASP A 426 -0.11 -13.22 2.14
N LEU A 427 -0.49 -12.50 1.09
CA LEU A 427 -1.30 -11.29 1.18
C LEU A 427 -2.81 -11.62 1.09
N PRO A 428 -3.63 -11.28 2.10
CA PRO A 428 -5.08 -11.42 2.01
C PRO A 428 -5.66 -10.27 1.19
N LEU A 429 -6.03 -10.52 -0.07
CA LEU A 429 -6.64 -9.52 -0.93
C LEU A 429 -8.16 -9.74 -1.02
N SER A 430 -8.92 -8.69 -1.34
CA SER A 430 -10.39 -8.77 -1.51
C SER A 430 -10.84 -9.76 -2.57
N GLY A 431 -10.01 -9.98 -3.60
CA GLY A 431 -10.19 -11.00 -4.63
C GLY A 431 -11.31 -10.68 -5.62
N VAL A 432 -11.53 -11.58 -6.58
CA VAL A 432 -12.53 -11.36 -7.66
C VAL A 432 -13.97 -11.39 -7.14
N THR A 433 -14.21 -12.11 -6.04
CA THR A 433 -15.54 -12.15 -5.40
C THR A 433 -15.84 -10.91 -4.56
N ASN A 434 -14.83 -10.07 -4.28
CA ASN A 434 -14.94 -8.87 -3.44
C ASN A 434 -15.63 -9.14 -2.09
N ASN A 435 -15.31 -10.28 -1.47
CA ASN A 435 -15.86 -10.67 -0.18
C ASN A 435 -14.78 -10.59 0.90
N ASP A 436 -14.80 -9.51 1.68
CA ASP A 436 -13.85 -9.28 2.77
C ASP A 436 -13.86 -10.38 3.84
N LYS A 437 -14.95 -11.14 3.97
CA LYS A 437 -15.04 -12.27 4.89
C LYS A 437 -14.35 -13.53 4.37
N GLN A 438 -14.04 -13.57 3.08
CA GLN A 438 -13.34 -14.65 2.39
C GLN A 438 -12.28 -14.05 1.45
N PRO A 439 -11.22 -13.43 2.01
CA PRO A 439 -10.16 -12.88 1.19
C PRO A 439 -9.51 -13.97 0.34
N GLN A 440 -9.10 -13.58 -0.86
CA GLN A 440 -8.32 -14.42 -1.76
C GLN A 440 -6.84 -14.16 -1.52
N ASN A 441 -6.13 -15.16 -0.98
CA ASN A 441 -4.71 -15.03 -0.72
C ASN A 441 -3.91 -14.91 -2.02
N TYR A 442 -2.97 -13.97 -2.05
CA TYR A 442 -1.99 -13.79 -3.10
C TYR A 442 -0.58 -13.99 -2.53
N ARG A 443 0.09 -15.05 -2.99
CA ARG A 443 1.41 -15.44 -2.50
C ARG A 443 2.50 -14.81 -3.36
N ILE A 444 3.39 -14.05 -2.74
CA ILE A 444 4.58 -13.50 -3.36
C ILE A 444 5.82 -13.93 -2.57
N TYR A 445 6.98 -13.91 -3.22
CA TYR A 445 8.24 -14.24 -2.56
C TYR A 445 9.40 -13.47 -3.16
N LYS A 446 10.47 -13.33 -2.38
CA LYS A 446 11.76 -12.85 -2.84
C LYS A 446 12.88 -13.73 -2.28
N ASP A 447 13.85 -14.03 -3.13
CA ASP A 447 15.02 -14.83 -2.78
C ASP A 447 16.18 -13.90 -2.44
N TYR A 448 16.77 -14.08 -1.27
CA TYR A 448 17.87 -13.26 -0.75
C TYR A 448 19.13 -14.11 -0.58
N PRO A 449 20.21 -13.84 -1.34
CA PRO A 449 21.50 -14.44 -1.05
C PRO A 449 22.03 -13.90 0.29
N LEU A 450 22.48 -14.80 1.17
CA LEU A 450 23.17 -14.40 2.40
C LEU A 450 24.62 -14.04 2.06
N LYS A 451 25.03 -12.83 2.42
CA LYS A 451 26.35 -12.28 2.14
C LYS A 451 26.92 -11.62 3.40
N GLU A 452 28.24 -11.65 3.53
CA GLU A 452 28.96 -10.99 4.63
C GLU A 452 28.69 -9.48 4.69
N GLU A 453 28.54 -8.81 3.54
CA GLU A 453 28.23 -7.37 3.48
C GLU A 453 26.86 -7.00 4.10
N ASN A 454 26.00 -8.00 4.33
CA ASN A 454 24.67 -7.83 4.91
C ASN A 454 24.59 -8.39 6.36
N SER A 455 25.70 -8.89 6.93
CA SER A 455 25.73 -9.39 8.31
C SER A 455 26.11 -8.29 9.31
N LEU A 456 25.45 -8.29 10.45
CA LEU A 456 25.79 -7.48 11.62
C LEU A 456 26.36 -8.39 12.70
N HIS A 457 27.52 -8.06 13.24
CA HIS A 457 28.19 -8.91 14.25
C HIS A 457 27.78 -8.57 15.68
N GLU A 458 27.19 -7.39 15.91
CA GLU A 458 26.80 -6.91 17.23
C GLU A 458 25.34 -6.44 17.28
N VAL A 459 24.79 -6.31 18.48
CA VAL A 459 23.45 -5.75 18.72
C VAL A 459 23.49 -4.58 19.68
N PRO A 460 22.66 -3.54 19.51
CA PRO A 460 22.61 -2.42 20.44
C PRO A 460 21.98 -2.86 21.76
N VAL A 461 22.11 -2.07 22.83
CA VAL A 461 21.21 -2.18 23.99
C VAL A 461 19.86 -1.59 23.59
N LEU A 462 18.85 -2.43 23.40
CA LEU A 462 17.50 -2.02 22.99
C LEU A 462 16.44 -2.57 23.95
N GLU A 463 15.70 -1.67 24.59
CA GLU A 463 14.76 -1.96 25.66
C GLU A 463 13.44 -1.20 25.49
N VAL A 464 12.33 -1.81 25.89
CA VAL A 464 11.03 -1.12 26.01
C VAL A 464 10.50 -1.28 27.43
N TRP A 465 9.99 -0.18 28.01
CA TRP A 465 9.43 -0.14 29.36
C TRP A 465 8.15 0.71 29.41
N PRO A 466 7.09 0.32 30.15
CA PRO A 466 6.92 -0.98 30.79
C PRO A 466 6.29 -2.00 29.83
N TYR A 467 6.55 -3.29 30.06
CA TYR A 467 6.05 -4.40 29.26
C TYR A 467 4.67 -4.89 29.74
N PHE A 468 3.67 -4.02 29.60
CA PHE A 468 2.24 -4.33 29.78
C PHE A 468 1.37 -3.31 29.03
N ARG A 469 0.08 -3.60 28.85
CA ARG A 469 -0.91 -2.64 28.34
C ARG A 469 -2.06 -2.46 29.30
N VAL A 470 -2.38 -1.21 29.60
CA VAL A 470 -3.55 -0.80 30.39
C VAL A 470 -4.26 0.33 29.64
N GLU A 471 -5.58 0.33 29.68
CA GLU A 471 -6.37 1.39 29.05
C GLU A 471 -6.05 2.75 29.68
N GLY A 472 -5.73 3.75 28.85
CA GLY A 472 -5.34 5.08 29.30
C GLY A 472 -3.86 5.26 29.67
N TRP A 473 -3.04 4.20 29.63
CA TRP A 473 -1.60 4.31 29.88
C TRP A 473 -0.86 4.90 28.67
N LYS A 474 -0.09 5.97 28.88
CA LYS A 474 0.64 6.74 27.86
C LYS A 474 2.10 7.05 28.23
N GLU A 475 2.66 6.28 29.15
CA GLU A 475 4.05 6.41 29.59
C GLU A 475 4.83 5.15 29.22
N TYR A 476 5.01 4.94 27.92
CA TYR A 476 5.92 3.95 27.37
C TYR A 476 7.22 4.62 26.97
N TYR A 477 8.33 3.93 27.15
CA TYR A 477 9.66 4.41 26.85
C TYR A 477 10.45 3.31 26.13
N ALA A 478 11.09 3.67 25.04
CA ALA A 478 12.09 2.85 24.39
C ALA A 478 13.48 3.46 24.64
N PHE A 479 14.46 2.60 24.89
CA PHE A 479 15.84 2.99 25.09
C PHE A 479 16.73 2.28 24.09
N TYR A 480 17.64 3.03 23.49
CA TYR A 480 18.63 2.56 22.54
C TYR A 480 20.01 3.09 22.94
N TYR A 481 21.00 2.22 22.87
CA TYR A 481 22.42 2.57 22.89
C TYR A 481 23.18 1.65 21.93
N ASP A 482 23.97 2.23 21.03
CA ASP A 482 24.70 1.50 19.98
C ASP A 482 25.92 0.70 20.46
N GLY A 483 26.30 0.78 21.74
CA GLY A 483 27.46 0.06 22.25
C GLY A 483 28.81 0.56 21.73
N GLU A 484 28.84 1.72 21.05
CA GLU A 484 30.01 2.20 20.29
C GLU A 484 30.42 1.27 19.13
N PHE A 485 29.53 0.37 18.69
CA PHE A 485 29.81 -0.62 17.65
C PHE A 485 29.83 -0.04 16.22
N GLY A 486 29.35 1.19 16.02
CA GLY A 486 29.38 1.85 14.71
C GLY A 486 28.56 1.10 13.66
N GLU A 487 29.20 0.67 12.56
CA GLU A 487 28.54 -0.01 11.44
C GLU A 487 28.31 -1.51 11.69
N GLU A 488 28.85 -2.07 12.78
CA GLU A 488 28.67 -3.47 13.19
C GLU A 488 27.28 -3.76 13.79
N THR A 489 26.44 -2.72 13.91
CA THR A 489 25.11 -2.76 14.52
C THR A 489 24.11 -1.90 13.72
N PHE A 490 22.84 -1.93 14.11
CA PHE A 490 21.77 -1.15 13.48
C PHE A 490 21.25 -0.02 14.37
N GLN A 491 20.86 1.09 13.74
CA GLN A 491 20.12 2.17 14.39
C GLN A 491 18.62 1.87 14.42
N VAL A 492 17.87 2.58 15.25
CA VAL A 492 16.42 2.37 15.40
C VAL A 492 15.60 3.62 15.14
N SER A 493 14.44 3.42 14.52
CA SER A 493 13.39 4.42 14.39
C SER A 493 12.07 3.87 14.92
N LEU A 494 11.39 4.70 15.70
CA LEU A 494 10.12 4.43 16.36
C LEU A 494 9.08 5.41 15.80
N PRO A 495 8.25 5.00 14.83
CA PRO A 495 7.38 5.92 14.08
C PRO A 495 6.42 6.75 14.94
N ASP A 496 5.94 6.18 16.05
CA ASP A 496 4.94 6.80 16.93
C ASP A 496 5.56 7.53 18.15
N ALA A 497 6.88 7.71 18.16
CA ALA A 497 7.58 8.41 19.24
C ALA A 497 7.19 9.90 19.27
N GLN A 498 6.77 10.39 20.45
CA GLN A 498 6.36 11.79 20.62
C GLN A 498 7.57 12.72 20.82
N GLU A 499 8.58 12.26 21.55
CA GLU A 499 9.74 13.06 21.94
C GLU A 499 11.01 12.19 21.93
N PRO A 500 11.56 11.87 20.74
CA PRO A 500 12.85 11.19 20.69
C PRO A 500 13.95 12.14 21.18
N HIS A 501 14.63 11.75 22.25
CA HIS A 501 15.77 12.47 22.82
C HIS A 501 17.05 11.75 22.43
N PHE A 502 17.82 12.38 21.54
CA PHE A 502 19.09 11.86 21.05
C PHE A 502 20.25 12.52 21.79
N LEU A 503 21.25 11.73 22.15
CA LEU A 503 22.46 12.17 22.83
C LEU A 503 23.65 11.41 22.28
N GLN A 504 24.77 12.11 22.14
CA GLN A 504 26.09 11.48 21.98
C GLN A 504 26.89 11.69 23.28
N ASP A 505 27.40 10.61 23.86
CA ASP A 505 28.36 10.64 24.98
C ASP A 505 29.53 9.72 24.65
N GLY A 506 30.75 10.28 24.59
CA GLY A 506 31.91 9.56 24.06
C GLY A 506 31.73 9.20 22.58
N LEU A 507 31.97 7.93 22.24
CA LEU A 507 31.71 7.39 20.90
C LEU A 507 30.29 6.83 20.77
N GLY A 508 29.54 6.77 21.87
CA GLY A 508 28.23 6.16 21.96
C GLY A 508 27.08 7.05 21.51
N PHE A 509 26.14 6.46 20.75
CA PHE A 509 24.87 7.08 20.40
C PHE A 509 23.73 6.53 21.25
N PHE A 510 22.99 7.44 21.91
CA PHE A 510 21.89 7.12 22.79
C PHE A 510 20.59 7.73 22.29
N GLN A 511 19.50 7.00 22.46
CA GLN A 511 18.15 7.50 22.21
C GLN A 511 17.19 7.02 23.31
N ILE A 512 16.42 7.96 23.86
CA ILE A 512 15.24 7.66 24.68
C ILE A 512 14.02 8.20 23.95
N ALA A 513 13.01 7.38 23.75
CA ALA A 513 11.77 7.79 23.08
C ALA A 513 10.56 7.46 23.93
N ARG A 514 9.72 8.46 24.22
CA ARG A 514 8.43 8.29 24.87
C ARG A 514 7.34 8.03 23.84
N LEU A 515 6.48 7.06 24.12
CA LEU A 515 5.34 6.67 23.30
C LEU A 515 4.05 6.71 24.13
N GLU A 516 2.93 7.09 23.49
CA GLU A 516 1.60 7.04 24.12
C GLU A 516 0.97 5.65 24.04
N GLU A 517 1.48 4.78 23.15
CA GLU A 517 1.05 3.40 23.01
C GLU A 517 2.26 2.48 23.05
N PHE A 518 2.05 1.23 23.47
CA PHE A 518 3.11 0.23 23.45
C PHE A 518 3.55 -0.02 22.00
N PRO A 519 4.84 0.13 21.65
CA PRO A 519 5.30 -0.04 20.29
C PRO A 519 5.06 -1.47 19.81
N SER A 520 4.51 -1.61 18.62
CA SER A 520 4.25 -2.92 18.01
C SER A 520 5.41 -3.39 17.13
N TYR A 521 6.25 -2.46 16.68
CA TYR A 521 7.44 -2.74 15.87
C TYR A 521 8.49 -1.64 16.01
N ILE A 522 9.70 -1.95 15.55
CA ILE A 522 10.84 -1.04 15.44
C ILE A 522 11.38 -1.12 14.01
N ILE A 523 11.69 0.02 13.41
CA ILE A 523 12.36 0.09 12.11
C ILE A 523 13.87 0.11 12.36
N CYS A 524 14.59 -0.85 11.80
CA CYS A 524 16.05 -0.88 11.85
C CYS A 524 16.62 -0.08 10.67
N GLN A 525 17.65 0.71 10.93
CA GLN A 525 18.29 1.57 9.94
C GLN A 525 19.81 1.43 9.93
N ASP A 526 20.42 1.70 8.77
CA ASP A 526 21.87 1.89 8.67
C ASP A 526 22.30 3.29 9.10
N SER A 527 23.61 3.57 9.08
CA SER A 527 24.21 4.87 9.41
C SER A 527 23.74 6.02 8.49
N THR A 528 23.17 5.70 7.33
CA THR A 528 22.61 6.67 6.37
C THR A 528 21.08 6.79 6.46
N SER A 529 20.46 6.18 7.48
CA SER A 529 19.01 6.14 7.72
C SER A 529 18.20 5.33 6.70
N ASN A 530 18.82 4.50 5.87
CA ASN A 530 18.07 3.56 5.03
C ASN A 530 17.51 2.44 5.90
N ILE A 531 16.31 1.95 5.54
CA ILE A 531 15.68 0.83 6.25
C ILE A 531 16.40 -0.46 5.87
N VAL A 532 16.97 -1.14 6.86
CA VAL A 532 17.65 -2.44 6.69
C VAL A 532 16.79 -3.63 7.14
N GLY A 533 15.73 -3.37 7.90
CA GLY A 533 14.78 -4.40 8.32
C GLY A 533 13.80 -3.94 9.37
N LEU A 534 12.92 -4.84 9.78
CA LEU A 534 11.93 -4.62 10.82
C LEU A 534 12.12 -5.60 11.98
N ILE A 535 11.91 -5.09 13.18
CA ILE A 535 11.75 -5.88 14.40
C ILE A 535 10.28 -5.81 14.80
N LEU A 536 9.62 -6.96 14.88
CA LEU A 536 8.23 -7.07 15.34
C LEU A 536 8.23 -7.47 16.82
N LEU A 537 7.67 -6.61 17.68
CA LEU A 537 7.76 -6.79 19.13
C LEU A 537 6.70 -7.77 19.63
N LYS A 538 7.06 -8.58 20.64
CA LYS A 538 6.07 -9.39 21.35
C LYS A 538 5.00 -8.48 21.95
N THR A 539 3.74 -8.75 21.65
CA THR A 539 2.65 -7.98 22.21
C THR A 539 2.58 -8.15 23.73
N ALA A 540 2.63 -7.01 24.42
CA ALA A 540 2.45 -6.93 25.85
C ALA A 540 1.04 -7.35 26.29
N GLU A 541 0.96 -8.02 27.44
CA GLU A 541 -0.29 -8.45 28.07
C GLU A 541 -1.21 -7.26 28.34
N LYS A 542 -2.50 -7.36 27.96
CA LYS A 542 -3.51 -6.36 28.29
C LYS A 542 -4.12 -6.66 29.66
N ILE A 543 -3.98 -5.72 30.58
CA ILE A 543 -4.40 -5.83 31.98
C ILE A 543 -5.62 -4.95 32.19
N GLN A 544 -6.61 -5.47 32.93
CA GLN A 544 -7.78 -4.73 33.37
C GLN A 544 -7.65 -4.43 34.87
N PRO A 545 -7.28 -3.20 35.26
CA PRO A 545 -7.05 -2.88 36.66
C PRO A 545 -8.38 -2.70 37.42
N MET A 546 -8.49 -3.31 38.60
CA MET A 546 -9.64 -3.19 39.51
C MET A 546 -9.24 -3.00 40.99
N GLY A 547 -8.02 -3.37 41.36
CA GLY A 547 -7.55 -3.32 42.75
C GLY A 547 -7.28 -1.90 43.26
N THR A 548 -7.03 -1.80 44.56
CA THR A 548 -6.61 -0.57 45.25
C THR A 548 -5.40 -0.85 46.13
N TRP A 549 -4.40 0.03 46.09
CA TRP A 549 -3.28 0.01 47.03
C TRP A 549 -3.29 1.26 47.91
N ARG A 550 -2.85 1.13 49.15
CA ARG A 550 -2.33 2.27 49.93
C ARG A 550 -0.81 2.19 49.93
N VAL A 551 -0.13 3.27 49.55
CA VAL A 551 1.33 3.29 49.39
C VAL A 551 1.91 4.31 50.37
N GLY A 552 2.73 3.84 51.29
CA GLY A 552 3.51 4.65 52.23
C GLY A 552 4.90 4.95 51.67
N ILE A 553 5.30 6.22 51.67
CA ILE A 553 6.64 6.65 51.28
C ILE A 553 7.31 7.37 52.43
N ASP A 554 8.51 6.92 52.76
CA ASP A 554 9.45 7.61 53.62
C ASP A 554 10.66 8.07 52.79
N PHE A 555 10.68 9.35 52.43
CA PHE A 555 11.69 9.95 51.57
C PHE A 555 12.82 10.57 52.42
N GLY A 556 13.86 9.77 52.69
CA GLY A 556 15.01 10.16 53.48
C GLY A 556 16.16 10.75 52.67
N THR A 557 17.12 11.36 53.38
CA THR A 557 18.29 12.03 52.78
C THR A 557 19.21 11.03 52.07
N SER A 558 19.43 9.88 52.69
CA SER A 558 20.30 8.81 52.15
C SER A 558 19.51 7.67 51.53
N PHE A 559 18.34 7.37 52.10
CA PHE A 559 17.55 6.19 51.78
C PHE A 559 16.08 6.53 51.69
N THR A 560 15.37 5.88 50.76
CA THR A 560 13.92 6.00 50.56
C THR A 560 13.27 4.62 50.75
N ASN A 561 12.31 4.53 51.67
CA ASN A 561 11.51 3.33 51.89
C ASN A 561 10.14 3.46 51.24
N VAL A 562 9.63 2.34 50.70
CA VAL A 562 8.28 2.26 50.15
C VAL A 562 7.60 0.99 50.64
N TYR A 563 6.45 1.16 51.28
CA TYR A 563 5.61 0.06 51.73
C TYR A 563 4.24 0.17 51.09
N ILE A 564 3.60 -0.98 50.88
CA ILE A 564 2.25 -1.06 50.36
C ILE A 564 1.36 -1.82 51.33
N ASN A 565 0.13 -1.37 51.47
CA ASN A 565 -0.93 -2.10 52.15
C ASN A 565 -1.92 -2.61 51.11
N ARG A 566 -2.02 -3.94 51.02
CA ARG A 566 -2.93 -4.68 50.16
C ARG A 566 -4.00 -5.36 51.03
N ASN A 567 -5.17 -4.75 51.12
CA ASN A 567 -6.32 -5.30 51.88
C ASN A 567 -5.98 -5.69 53.33
N GLY A 568 -5.17 -4.87 54.02
CA GLY A 568 -4.76 -5.10 55.41
C GLY A 568 -3.37 -5.69 55.56
N THR A 569 -2.80 -6.31 54.52
CA THR A 569 -1.44 -6.85 54.57
C THR A 569 -0.43 -5.77 54.17
N VAL A 570 0.48 -5.43 55.10
CA VAL A 570 1.57 -4.48 54.87
C VAL A 570 2.84 -5.23 54.48
N GLU A 571 3.44 -4.84 53.35
CA GLU A 571 4.69 -5.43 52.86
C GLU A 571 5.56 -4.35 52.17
N PRO A 572 6.89 -4.54 52.10
CA PRO A 572 7.74 -3.71 51.25
C PRO A 572 7.28 -3.80 49.79
N LEU A 573 7.39 -2.71 49.03
CA LEU A 573 7.04 -2.72 47.61
C LEU A 573 7.86 -3.80 46.86
N PRO A 574 7.22 -4.80 46.22
CA PRO A 574 7.95 -5.79 45.44
C PRO A 574 8.39 -5.19 44.12
N LEU A 575 9.67 -4.81 44.04
CA LEU A 575 10.29 -4.33 42.82
C LEU A 575 10.44 -5.49 41.83
N GLN A 576 9.91 -5.33 40.62
CA GLN A 576 9.93 -6.36 39.57
C GLN A 576 10.46 -5.75 38.28
N ASN A 577 11.14 -6.56 37.46
CA ASN A 577 11.55 -6.15 36.13
C ASN A 577 10.31 -6.00 35.22
N LEU A 578 10.11 -4.80 34.67
CA LEU A 578 9.03 -4.49 33.73
C LEU A 578 9.57 -4.22 32.31
N HIS A 579 10.82 -4.57 32.03
CA HIS A 579 11.41 -4.38 30.71
C HIS A 579 11.00 -5.48 29.73
N LEU A 580 10.86 -5.11 28.47
CA LEU A 580 10.99 -6.01 27.33
C LEU A 580 12.40 -5.84 26.76
N LYS A 581 13.27 -6.83 27.04
CA LYS A 581 14.59 -6.94 26.45
C LYS A 581 14.45 -7.27 24.96
N VAL A 582 14.69 -6.30 24.08
CA VAL A 582 14.50 -6.49 22.63
C VAL A 582 15.70 -7.21 22.03
N THR A 583 16.91 -6.81 22.41
CA THR A 583 18.20 -7.38 21.95
C THR A 583 18.95 -8.10 23.07
N ASP A 584 19.67 -9.17 22.74
CA ASP A 584 20.46 -9.96 23.71
C ASP A 584 21.94 -9.55 23.77
N ILE A 585 22.24 -8.48 24.49
CA ILE A 585 23.62 -8.06 24.81
C ILE A 585 24.03 -8.46 26.24
N GLN A 586 25.33 -8.64 26.46
CA GLN A 586 25.92 -9.05 27.74
C GLN A 586 25.57 -8.09 28.88
N ALA A 587 25.29 -8.65 30.06
CA ALA A 587 24.77 -7.92 31.22
C ALA A 587 25.74 -6.88 31.80
N ASP A 588 27.04 -7.09 31.63
CA ASP A 588 28.12 -6.20 32.09
C ASP A 588 28.27 -4.92 31.25
N ILE A 589 27.76 -4.92 30.02
CA ILE A 589 27.56 -3.73 29.17
C ILE A 589 26.18 -3.13 29.43
N ARG A 590 25.14 -3.98 29.43
CA ARG A 590 23.73 -3.56 29.52
C ARG A 590 23.39 -2.86 30.85
N ASN A 591 23.65 -3.50 31.98
CA ASN A 591 23.16 -3.01 33.29
C ASN A 591 23.74 -1.65 33.68
N PRO A 592 25.05 -1.38 33.50
CA PRO A 592 25.61 -0.07 33.80
C PRO A 592 24.98 1.04 32.97
N VAL A 593 24.74 0.78 31.69
CA VAL A 593 24.09 1.74 30.80
C VAL A 593 22.65 1.99 31.25
N LEU A 594 21.89 0.95 31.60
CA LEU A 594 20.53 1.13 32.11
C LEU A 594 20.49 1.90 33.43
N PHE A 595 21.40 1.62 34.37
CA PHE A 595 21.49 2.33 35.65
C PHE A 595 21.84 3.81 35.49
N GLU A 596 22.66 4.15 34.49
CA GLU A 596 23.09 5.51 34.26
C GLU A 596 22.16 6.28 33.34
N TYR A 597 21.59 5.65 32.31
CA TYR A 597 20.87 6.29 31.20
C TYR A 597 19.36 6.03 31.15
N PHE A 598 18.87 4.98 31.81
CA PHE A 598 17.48 4.58 31.68
C PHE A 598 16.86 4.10 33.01
N ILE A 599 15.78 3.33 32.93
CA ILE A 599 15.12 2.74 34.08
C ILE A 599 15.90 1.47 34.47
N PRO A 600 16.24 1.30 35.75
CA PRO A 600 16.94 0.10 36.21
C PRO A 600 16.02 -1.11 36.11
N GLU A 601 16.52 -2.19 35.50
CA GLU A 601 15.81 -3.46 35.46
C GLU A 601 15.99 -4.32 36.72
N SER A 602 17.03 -4.02 37.49
CA SER A 602 17.41 -4.73 38.70
C SER A 602 17.74 -3.73 39.80
N PHE A 603 17.41 -4.12 41.03
CA PHE A 603 17.66 -3.32 42.22
C PHE A 603 18.58 -4.11 43.14
N ILE A 604 19.62 -3.45 43.65
CA ILE A 604 20.68 -4.11 44.42
C ILE A 604 20.46 -3.82 45.92
N PRO A 605 20.44 -4.83 46.80
CA PRO A 605 20.53 -6.27 46.51
C PRO A 605 19.18 -6.85 46.02
N ALA A 606 19.23 -7.83 45.12
CA ALA A 606 18.03 -8.37 44.46
C ALA A 606 16.98 -8.98 45.41
N GLU A 607 17.42 -9.63 46.50
CA GLU A 607 16.52 -10.28 47.47
C GLU A 607 15.79 -9.28 48.38
N LYS A 608 16.44 -8.15 48.68
CA LYS A 608 15.91 -7.13 49.60
C LYS A 608 16.31 -5.73 49.11
N PRO A 609 15.70 -5.26 48.00
CA PRO A 609 16.16 -4.05 47.32
C PRO A 609 15.76 -2.75 48.03
N LEU A 610 14.93 -2.82 49.07
CA LEU A 610 14.53 -1.67 49.89
C LEU A 610 15.29 -1.65 51.22
N PRO A 611 15.69 -0.47 51.71
CA PRO A 611 15.45 0.87 51.12
C PRO A 611 16.26 1.16 49.84
N LEU A 612 15.71 2.00 48.96
CA LEU A 612 16.44 2.53 47.80
C LEU A 612 17.40 3.63 48.26
N SER A 613 18.59 3.69 47.67
CA SER A 613 19.46 4.86 47.82
C SER A 613 18.79 6.09 47.20
N SER A 614 18.74 7.20 47.95
CA SER A 614 18.20 8.49 47.47
C SER A 614 19.20 9.20 46.56
N ILE A 615 19.51 8.57 45.42
CA ILE A 615 20.50 9.03 44.44
C ILE A 615 19.83 9.17 43.08
N LEU A 616 20.14 10.26 42.39
CA LEU A 616 19.65 10.55 41.04
C LEU A 616 20.84 10.60 40.08
N THR A 617 20.69 10.04 38.89
CA THR A 617 21.59 10.32 37.76
C THR A 617 20.91 11.27 36.79
N LYS A 618 21.65 12.26 36.33
CA LYS A 618 21.28 13.19 35.26
C LYS A 618 22.16 13.02 34.02
N ARG A 619 22.89 11.89 33.89
CA ARG A 619 23.78 11.66 32.74
C ARG A 619 22.96 11.75 31.44
N GLY A 620 23.47 12.35 30.38
CA GLY A 620 22.66 12.49 29.16
C GLY A 620 21.40 13.36 29.26
N SER A 621 21.17 14.08 30.37
CA SER A 621 20.14 15.12 30.43
C SER A 621 20.56 16.32 29.58
N GLY A 622 19.57 16.98 28.97
CA GLY A 622 19.81 18.21 28.20
C GLY A 622 20.16 19.40 29.10
N SER A 623 20.80 20.42 28.54
CA SER A 623 21.07 21.66 29.28
C SER A 623 19.78 22.49 29.49
N GLY A 624 19.59 23.03 30.70
CA GLY A 624 18.54 24.03 30.98
C GLY A 624 17.23 23.54 31.58
N ILE A 625 17.26 22.54 32.48
CA ILE A 625 16.08 22.08 33.24
C ILE A 625 15.48 23.26 34.03
N ARG A 626 14.19 23.54 33.82
CA ARG A 626 13.45 24.60 34.53
C ARG A 626 12.47 24.01 35.53
N LEU A 627 12.36 24.65 36.69
CA LEU A 627 11.39 24.28 37.72
C LEU A 627 9.97 24.24 37.13
N GLY A 628 9.25 23.15 37.39
CA GLY A 628 7.89 22.89 36.90
C GLY A 628 7.81 22.34 35.47
N ARG A 629 8.94 22.18 34.77
CA ARG A 629 9.01 21.59 33.42
C ARG A 629 9.92 20.37 33.37
N GLU A 630 10.14 19.72 34.51
CA GLU A 630 11.03 18.56 34.59
C GLU A 630 10.37 17.34 33.93
N ARG A 631 11.10 16.70 33.01
CA ARG A 631 10.65 15.50 32.31
C ARG A 631 11.23 14.25 32.99
N PRO A 632 10.39 13.37 33.58
CA PRO A 632 10.89 12.14 34.17
C PRO A 632 11.60 11.26 33.13
N ILE A 633 12.57 10.46 33.58
CA ILE A 633 13.43 9.58 32.76
C ILE A 633 14.47 10.33 31.91
N TYR A 634 14.08 11.42 31.24
CA TYR A 634 14.96 12.22 30.40
C TYR A 634 15.93 13.09 31.21
N ASP A 635 15.37 13.90 32.11
CA ASP A 635 16.14 14.94 32.82
C ASP A 635 16.76 14.41 34.12
N GLY A 636 16.25 13.28 34.63
CA GLY A 636 16.80 12.58 35.78
C GLY A 636 16.04 11.29 36.12
N ARG A 637 16.76 10.32 36.68
CA ARG A 637 16.23 9.02 37.11
C ARG A 637 16.94 8.48 38.33
N ILE A 638 16.33 7.46 38.94
CA ILE A 638 16.82 6.82 40.15
C ILE A 638 18.07 6.04 39.75
N TYR A 639 19.17 6.29 40.45
CA TYR A 639 20.42 5.59 40.22
C TYR A 639 20.57 4.46 41.22
N ILE A 640 20.90 3.26 40.74
CA ILE A 640 21.16 2.09 41.58
C ILE A 640 22.68 1.97 41.79
N PRO A 641 23.21 2.32 42.98
CA PRO A 641 24.64 2.29 43.20
C PRO A 641 25.16 0.86 43.27
N ASP A 642 26.05 0.52 42.33
CA ASP A 642 26.90 -0.66 42.38
C ASP A 642 28.19 -0.29 43.13
N PHE A 643 28.48 -0.95 44.25
CA PHE A 643 29.67 -0.69 45.08
C PHE A 643 30.99 -0.75 44.28
N SER A 644 31.04 -1.51 43.19
CA SER A 644 32.24 -1.63 42.36
C SER A 644 32.45 -0.43 41.41
N ARG A 645 31.38 0.31 41.09
CA ARG A 645 31.37 1.36 40.06
C ARG A 645 30.95 2.74 40.56
N PHE A 646 30.25 2.80 41.69
CA PHE A 646 29.67 4.03 42.20
C PHE A 646 30.75 5.06 42.55
N ARG A 647 30.65 6.23 41.93
CA ARG A 647 31.52 7.38 42.17
C ARG A 647 30.66 8.60 42.48
N SER A 648 30.56 8.94 43.77
CA SER A 648 29.73 10.05 44.24
C SER A 648 30.22 11.44 43.82
N LYS A 649 31.35 11.54 43.12
CA LYS A 649 31.97 12.80 42.68
C LYS A 649 31.75 13.08 41.19
N GLU A 650 31.11 12.18 40.46
CA GLU A 650 30.79 12.42 39.05
C GLU A 650 29.75 13.54 38.93
N ASP A 651 29.94 14.46 37.98
CA ASP A 651 29.12 15.68 37.86
C ASP A 651 27.64 15.39 37.56
N TRP A 652 27.33 14.21 37.04
CA TRP A 652 25.98 13.74 36.73
C TRP A 652 25.33 12.91 37.83
N ILE A 653 26.02 12.64 38.94
CA ILE A 653 25.50 11.91 40.09
C ILE A 653 25.10 12.91 41.17
N GLU A 654 23.81 12.91 41.51
CA GLU A 654 23.22 13.82 42.48
C GLU A 654 22.83 13.05 43.74
N THR A 655 23.35 13.52 44.88
CA THR A 655 23.05 13.02 46.22
C THR A 655 22.42 14.13 47.06
N ASN A 656 21.99 13.84 48.29
CA ASN A 656 21.34 14.81 49.17
C ASN A 656 20.11 15.49 48.52
N LEU A 657 19.23 14.67 47.94
CA LEU A 657 18.04 15.11 47.21
C LEU A 657 16.95 15.73 48.11
N LYS A 658 17.15 15.73 49.44
CA LYS A 658 16.26 16.36 50.43
C LYS A 658 16.50 17.88 50.48
N TRP A 659 15.44 18.63 50.18
CA TRP A 659 15.20 20.05 50.54
C TRP A 659 16.13 21.14 49.97
N GLY A 660 17.34 20.83 49.52
CA GLY A 660 18.28 21.82 48.98
C GLY A 660 18.03 22.19 47.51
N ASN A 661 17.57 21.23 46.69
CA ASN A 661 17.30 21.45 45.27
C ASN A 661 15.93 20.85 44.89
N LEU A 662 14.94 21.73 44.71
CA LEU A 662 13.56 21.32 44.44
C LEU A 662 13.40 20.62 43.07
N ILE A 663 14.24 20.94 42.09
CA ILE A 663 14.18 20.30 40.76
C ILE A 663 14.60 18.83 40.87
N LEU A 664 15.74 18.57 41.50
CA LEU A 664 16.26 17.21 41.68
C LEU A 664 15.34 16.36 42.55
N ASN A 665 14.78 16.98 43.60
CA ASN A 665 13.76 16.37 44.45
C ASN A 665 12.54 15.92 43.63
N ARG A 666 11.97 16.81 42.82
CA ARG A 666 10.81 16.52 41.96
C ARG A 666 11.13 15.43 40.94
N LEU A 667 12.31 15.44 40.32
CA LEU A 667 12.73 14.41 39.37
C LEU A 667 12.77 13.02 40.01
N PHE A 668 13.37 12.90 41.19
CA PHE A 668 13.43 11.63 41.91
C PHE A 668 12.04 11.13 42.28
N LEU A 669 11.19 11.98 42.86
CA LEU A 669 9.83 11.61 43.25
C LEU A 669 8.95 11.26 42.04
N LYS A 670 9.06 12.01 40.93
CA LYS A 670 8.35 11.73 39.67
C LYS A 670 8.72 10.35 39.14
N HIS A 671 10.00 10.01 39.05
CA HIS A 671 10.42 8.69 38.59
C HIS A 671 9.99 7.59 39.56
N LEU A 672 10.17 7.77 40.88
CA LEU A 672 9.76 6.79 41.89
C LEU A 672 8.26 6.50 41.81
N ALA A 673 7.43 7.55 41.77
CA ALA A 673 6.00 7.40 41.71
C ALA A 673 5.53 6.79 40.38
N LEU A 674 6.14 7.15 39.24
CA LEU A 674 5.89 6.49 37.95
C LEU A 674 6.20 4.99 38.02
N HIS A 675 7.33 4.62 38.61
CA HIS A 675 7.74 3.22 38.76
C HIS A 675 6.78 2.44 39.67
N ILE A 676 6.37 3.01 40.81
CA ILE A 676 5.34 2.44 41.70
C ILE A 676 4.03 2.25 40.95
N THR A 677 3.62 3.25 40.15
CA THR A 677 2.37 3.22 39.38
C THR A 677 2.42 2.12 38.32
N ALA A 678 3.55 1.92 37.66
CA ALA A 678 3.74 0.85 36.69
C ALA A 678 3.66 -0.54 37.35
N LEU A 679 4.28 -0.72 38.53
CA LEU A 679 4.16 -1.96 39.31
C LEU A 679 2.72 -2.22 39.76
N ALA A 680 2.02 -1.19 40.22
CA ALA A 680 0.62 -1.27 40.62
C ALA A 680 -0.28 -1.66 39.43
N ALA A 681 -0.10 -1.01 38.29
CA ALA A 681 -0.81 -1.32 37.05
C ALA A 681 -0.55 -2.77 36.61
N LYS A 682 0.70 -3.24 36.64
CA LYS A 682 1.05 -4.64 36.34
C LYS A 682 0.36 -5.65 37.27
N LYS A 683 0.08 -5.25 38.52
CA LYS A 683 -0.67 -6.05 39.51
C LYS A 683 -2.19 -5.84 39.45
N GLY A 684 -2.71 -5.15 38.43
CA GLY A 684 -4.13 -4.93 38.23
C GLY A 684 -4.75 -3.92 39.21
N VAL A 685 -3.98 -2.95 39.69
CA VAL A 685 -4.45 -1.87 40.57
C VAL A 685 -4.94 -0.69 39.74
N SER A 686 -6.15 -0.21 40.03
CA SER A 686 -6.77 0.95 39.37
C SER A 686 -6.70 2.23 40.21
N GLN A 687 -6.33 2.11 41.49
CA GLN A 687 -6.32 3.20 42.45
C GLN A 687 -5.16 3.09 43.43
N ILE A 688 -4.45 4.21 43.64
CA ILE A 688 -3.40 4.35 44.65
C ILE A 688 -3.77 5.48 45.61
N ASN A 689 -3.81 5.16 46.90
CA ASN A 689 -3.94 6.13 47.98
C ASN A 689 -2.56 6.35 48.61
N TRP A 690 -2.06 7.57 48.59
CA TRP A 690 -0.71 7.87 49.09
C TRP A 690 -0.73 8.23 50.58
N SER A 691 0.26 7.74 51.31
CA SER A 691 0.56 8.13 52.69
C SER A 691 2.01 8.61 52.74
N LEU A 692 2.23 9.83 53.23
CA LEU A 692 3.51 10.53 53.13
C LEU A 692 3.98 10.97 54.52
N SER A 693 5.25 10.71 54.83
CA SER A 693 5.94 11.27 55.99
C SER A 693 6.77 12.50 55.60
N TYR A 694 7.01 13.40 56.56
CA TYR A 694 7.92 14.54 56.40
C TYR A 694 8.65 14.87 57.72
N PRO A 695 9.79 15.59 57.69
CA PRO A 695 10.54 15.91 58.90
C PRO A 695 9.73 16.74 59.91
N SER A 696 9.90 16.47 61.20
CA SER A 696 9.27 17.25 62.27
C SER A 696 9.71 18.73 62.28
N SER A 697 10.88 19.03 61.71
CA SER A 697 11.44 20.38 61.57
C SER A 697 10.82 21.23 60.45
N PHE A 698 9.92 20.67 59.64
CA PHE A 698 9.29 21.39 58.54
C PHE A 698 8.48 22.61 59.00
N SER A 699 8.75 23.76 58.36
CA SER A 699 7.89 24.92 58.50
C SER A 699 6.52 24.66 57.83
N ASN A 700 5.51 25.48 58.15
CA ASN A 700 4.21 25.37 57.48
C ASN A 700 4.31 25.58 55.96
N ASN A 701 5.26 26.39 55.50
CA ASN A 701 5.52 26.60 54.08
C ASN A 701 6.13 25.34 53.44
N ASP A 702 7.05 24.64 54.12
CA ASP A 702 7.65 23.41 53.61
C ASP A 702 6.62 22.29 53.50
N LYS A 703 5.74 22.15 54.51
CA LYS A 703 4.61 21.21 54.47
C LYS A 703 3.70 21.48 53.28
N THR A 704 3.29 22.73 53.11
CA THR A 704 2.42 23.16 52.00
C THR A 704 3.06 22.86 50.65
N ARG A 705 4.34 23.19 50.49
CA ARG A 705 5.08 22.95 49.24
C ARG A 705 5.25 21.45 48.95
N TYR A 706 5.50 20.64 49.96
CA TYR A 706 5.65 19.19 49.81
C TYR A 706 4.32 18.52 49.44
N ALA A 707 3.23 18.87 50.13
CA ALA A 707 1.89 18.40 49.80
C ALA A 707 1.48 18.81 48.37
N GLN A 708 1.72 20.07 47.99
CA GLN A 708 1.44 20.56 46.63
C GLN A 708 2.24 19.79 45.58
N THR A 709 3.53 19.50 45.85
CA THR A 709 4.38 18.74 44.93
C THR A 709 3.81 17.35 44.65
N TRP A 710 3.31 16.66 45.67
CA TRP A 710 2.64 15.37 45.51
C TRP A 710 1.28 15.47 44.83
N GLN A 711 0.50 16.51 45.11
CA GLN A 711 -0.77 16.76 44.41
C GLN A 711 -0.55 16.97 42.91
N ASP A 712 0.41 17.82 42.53
CA ASP A 712 0.73 18.08 41.12
C ASP A 712 1.21 16.79 40.41
N LEU A 713 2.12 16.06 41.06
CA LEU A 713 2.68 14.82 40.53
C LEU A 713 1.62 13.74 40.34
N THR A 714 0.72 13.57 41.30
CA THR A 714 -0.32 12.54 41.24
C THR A 714 -1.40 12.88 40.21
N ALA A 715 -1.72 14.16 40.04
CA ALA A 715 -2.58 14.63 38.96
C ALA A 715 -1.96 14.38 37.58
N GLU A 716 -0.65 14.66 37.42
CA GLU A 716 0.09 14.37 36.18
C GLU A 716 0.09 12.87 35.86
N LEU A 717 0.42 12.02 36.85
CA LEU A 717 0.42 10.57 36.69
C LEU A 717 -0.98 10.05 36.32
N GLN A 718 -2.03 10.53 36.98
CA GLN A 718 -3.39 10.11 36.66
C GLN A 718 -3.75 10.43 35.20
N ALA A 719 -3.42 11.63 34.73
CA ALA A 719 -3.72 12.05 33.37
C ALA A 719 -2.98 11.22 32.30
N LYS A 720 -1.78 10.74 32.62
CA LYS A 720 -0.93 10.02 31.66
C LYS A 720 -0.96 8.50 31.79
N THR A 721 -1.39 7.95 32.92
CA THR A 721 -1.40 6.50 33.17
C THR A 721 -2.81 5.91 33.20
N GLY A 722 -3.83 6.74 33.40
CA GLY A 722 -5.21 6.29 33.64
C GLY A 722 -5.46 5.71 35.03
N ILE A 723 -4.43 5.56 35.87
CA ILE A 723 -4.56 5.07 37.25
C ILE A 723 -5.01 6.21 38.15
N ARG A 724 -5.99 5.96 39.03
CA ARG A 724 -6.49 6.98 39.96
C ARG A 724 -5.53 7.17 41.12
N HIS A 725 -5.16 8.41 41.40
CA HIS A 725 -4.26 8.73 42.51
C HIS A 725 -4.92 9.67 43.51
N PHE A 726 -4.84 9.32 44.78
CA PHE A 726 -5.32 10.15 45.89
C PHE A 726 -4.13 10.57 46.75
N SER A 727 -3.67 11.80 46.55
CA SER A 727 -2.67 12.44 47.42
C SER A 727 -3.33 12.90 48.71
N PRO A 728 -2.69 12.76 49.88
CA PRO A 728 -3.28 13.21 51.13
C PRO A 728 -3.35 14.74 51.19
N GLU A 729 -4.43 15.25 51.80
CA GLU A 729 -4.59 16.67 52.10
C GLU A 729 -3.72 17.09 53.28
N LEU A 730 -3.39 18.38 53.38
CA LEU A 730 -2.52 18.94 54.43
C LEU A 730 -3.00 18.62 55.85
N ASP A 731 -4.32 18.60 56.04
CA ASP A 731 -4.94 18.38 57.35
C ASP A 731 -5.28 16.90 57.61
N ASN A 732 -5.00 16.00 56.65
CA ASN A 732 -5.20 14.56 56.81
C ASN A 732 -4.06 13.95 57.61
N LEU A 733 -4.09 14.12 58.94
CA LEU A 733 -3.07 13.64 59.87
C LEU A 733 -2.86 12.11 59.87
N GLU A 734 -3.80 11.34 59.31
CA GLU A 734 -3.63 9.89 59.12
C GLU A 734 -2.71 9.56 57.95
N ASN A 735 -2.71 10.35 56.88
CA ASN A 735 -1.97 10.04 55.66
C ASN A 735 -0.88 11.08 55.32
N PHE A 736 -0.82 12.20 56.05
CA PHE A 736 0.20 13.22 55.93
C PHE A 736 0.66 13.65 57.32
N ARG A 737 1.84 13.19 57.76
CA ARG A 737 2.31 13.43 59.13
C ARG A 737 3.83 13.44 59.25
N THR A 738 4.33 13.77 60.44
CA THR A 738 5.77 13.75 60.67
C THR A 738 6.35 12.33 60.69
N GLU A 739 7.60 12.18 60.26
CA GLU A 739 8.37 10.93 60.31
C GLU A 739 8.32 10.32 61.72
N SER A 740 8.52 11.13 62.77
CA SER A 740 8.45 10.68 64.17
C SER A 740 7.07 10.15 64.59
N LEU A 741 5.98 10.75 64.10
CA LEU A 741 4.62 10.27 64.40
C LEU A 741 4.28 8.99 63.63
N ALA A 742 4.74 8.87 62.38
CA ALA A 742 4.59 7.63 61.60
C ALA A 742 5.35 6.47 62.25
N PHE A 743 6.59 6.72 62.68
CA PHE A 743 7.40 5.78 63.45
C PHE A 743 6.70 5.38 64.76
N ALA A 744 6.25 6.34 65.56
CA ALA A 744 5.56 6.05 66.81
C ALA A 744 4.29 5.22 66.58
N GLN A 745 3.50 5.53 65.55
CA GLN A 745 2.30 4.74 65.27
C GLN A 745 2.62 3.30 64.91
N TYR A 746 3.70 3.02 64.16
CA TYR A 746 4.08 1.64 63.86
C TYR A 746 4.31 0.84 65.15
N PHE A 747 5.11 1.36 66.08
CA PHE A 747 5.40 0.66 67.33
C PHE A 747 4.18 0.55 68.26
N ALA A 748 3.29 1.54 68.24
CA ALA A 748 2.05 1.47 69.00
C ALA A 748 1.05 0.46 68.43
N ASP A 749 0.81 0.51 67.12
CA ASP A 749 -0.30 -0.22 66.48
C ASP A 749 0.09 -1.62 65.97
N GLN A 750 1.36 -1.83 65.57
CA GLN A 750 1.82 -3.11 65.01
C GLN A 750 2.64 -3.92 66.02
N GLU A 751 3.41 -3.26 66.87
CA GLU A 751 4.27 -3.92 67.86
C GLU A 751 3.70 -3.86 69.30
N ASP A 752 2.54 -3.21 69.50
CA ASP A 752 1.80 -3.09 70.76
C ASP A 752 2.61 -2.44 71.92
N TYR A 753 3.47 -1.46 71.60
CA TYR A 753 4.21 -0.69 72.61
C TYR A 753 3.46 0.56 73.07
N ASN A 754 3.52 0.83 74.39
CA ASN A 754 3.04 2.10 74.95
C ASN A 754 4.12 3.19 74.86
N LEU A 755 3.85 4.24 74.08
CA LEU A 755 4.80 5.32 73.77
C LEU A 755 4.55 6.65 74.49
N VAL A 756 3.66 6.71 75.50
CA VAL A 756 3.24 7.95 76.18
C VAL A 756 4.43 8.77 76.75
N ASN A 757 5.55 8.12 77.09
CA ASN A 757 6.78 8.76 77.59
C ASN A 757 8.03 8.40 76.76
N ALA A 758 7.87 8.10 75.47
CA ALA A 758 8.97 7.73 74.60
C ALA A 758 9.64 8.95 73.94
N THR A 759 10.97 8.89 73.78
CA THR A 759 11.74 9.84 72.98
C THR A 759 12.14 9.15 71.67
N CYS A 760 11.77 9.73 70.54
CA CYS A 760 12.25 9.29 69.23
C CYS A 760 13.57 9.98 68.92
N ILE A 761 14.64 9.21 68.71
CA ILE A 761 15.94 9.70 68.25
C ILE A 761 16.12 9.20 66.83
N ASP A 762 15.96 10.09 65.85
CA ASP A 762 16.09 9.78 64.43
C ASP A 762 17.52 10.11 63.97
N LEU A 763 18.32 9.08 63.68
CA LEU A 763 19.70 9.24 63.22
C LEU A 763 19.79 8.94 61.72
N GLY A 764 19.61 9.97 60.90
CA GLY A 764 19.75 9.89 59.45
C GLY A 764 21.17 10.16 58.95
N GLY A 765 21.42 9.93 57.65
CA GLY A 765 22.74 10.12 57.05
C GLY A 765 23.21 11.57 56.87
N GLY A 766 22.37 12.56 57.19
CA GLY A 766 22.73 13.99 57.13
C GLY A 766 22.00 14.89 58.13
N THR A 767 21.12 14.33 58.97
CA THR A 767 20.30 15.05 59.97
C THR A 767 20.08 14.13 61.18
N SER A 768 20.07 14.69 62.38
CA SER A 768 19.76 14.00 63.65
C SER A 768 18.88 14.86 64.55
#